data_AF-A0A1G3P058-F1
#
_entry.id   AF-A0A1G3P058-F1
#
_cell.length_a   1.000
_cell.length_b   1.000
_cell.length_c   1.000
_cell.angle_alpha   90.00
_cell.angle_beta   90.00
_cell.angle_gamma   90.00
#
_symmetry.space_group_name_H-M   'P 1'
#
loop_
_entity.id
_entity.type
_entity.pdbx_description
1 polymer ?
#
loop_
_entity_poly.entity_id
_entity_poly.type
_entity_poly.pdbx_seq_one_letter_code
_entity_poly.pdbx_strand_id
1 'polypeptide(L)'
;MRKLFLIITLLSIFATLHGAIDAKLYKTDMDSIKQHMSTGNFFNAAELYAKWGGIFEKEKMIREAVLTYSAGAKSYEIAYNQSQALQYYKKAIELSKPLESDEKIAAMRNRWITNAGLLECYVNQNSTEALTLFNESERYFKKNNLTDDLSVVNKGKGLAYKQKGDFERSLFFYSEAASLVKLANPPEYIKILNEIIDLYVTTSGSNFDVTQITRYEEDILRSADKKTITKYYLTRASITGNPEEKKGLLSVCLSRLDENTEDALKIRVLITLGETMLNEDLKNAIARFTEAEKIAQGAKDNRSLFAINNYLGIAHFNNKNYKVATLFFDKALQTKGYAPSGQENALLHINRGINSYYQGDYDRAITLLTESTALIEKLRNTLENNERNRSFFLQTEAAYRYLTISLIGKSRLVEAFNIYEHSRARTFLNNISIRSALTTVGVSADELKKYNDLSIKKAFIQQKIDNSQTEIAEMIILEEELKNVDFQLSLFIDTISAKYPKFNDIKNPKIIEFKDIDTVLKPNDALLSFIFSVKSYAFLCKAGQKEPIVIEVNNNIDNYAEIMNNSMFNSFKINSKDYATAINNLLIRGKMDLTASTTLDATKMRGIALEQNREVQSATDIMNVLKNLYGFFAESFLTKELQNELSDTKTIYFSPDGNLWTMPVGALIIRDYKSGKYYYLEDKFNISYVQSLSAISLLAQKNLSTPHSIDLIGFGGASYPFTSKKTSTGSKQLLKKDPLTDKDLTLMIHEIPAESRTPYEGRNLADYYQKKGLSWVDLGFSKNEIMVASGIFNNNRLFLGSQVSEERIKFLSESGELSKTSTILFSVHGYVEKDQPEMSSLVLSLTDKITNQDLDKYGIVDDGYLNSNEIINLRLNNSLVILSACETGTGKVEGGEGIAGISQSFFISGAKNVLATLWSIGDQSTQPFMQIFFTKIKDKVPPNQALRETKKEYREKYPQYQSPFYWAPFIIYGVVD
;
A
#
# COMPACT_ATOMS: atom_id res chain seq x y z
N MET A 1 53.73 70.28 -47.73
CA MET A 1 52.33 70.60 -48.11
C MET A 1 51.80 69.82 -49.32
N ARG A 2 52.43 69.86 -50.51
CA ARG A 2 51.94 69.09 -51.69
C ARG A 2 51.80 67.57 -51.48
N LYS A 3 52.73 66.93 -50.75
CA LYS A 3 52.63 65.49 -50.38
C LYS A 3 51.48 65.20 -49.40
N LEU A 4 51.19 66.12 -48.48
CA LEU A 4 50.09 65.97 -47.51
C LEU A 4 48.73 66.13 -48.20
N PHE A 5 48.62 67.09 -49.13
CA PHE A 5 47.43 67.26 -49.96
C PHE A 5 47.18 66.01 -50.80
N LEU A 6 48.21 65.46 -51.45
CA LEU A 6 48.09 64.21 -52.24
C LEU A 6 47.61 63.01 -51.40
N ILE A 7 48.09 62.88 -50.15
CA ILE A 7 47.67 61.80 -49.23
C ILE A 7 46.21 61.99 -48.80
N ILE A 8 45.78 63.22 -48.49
CA ILE A 8 44.38 63.50 -48.10
C ILE A 8 43.43 63.27 -49.28
N THR A 9 43.82 63.66 -50.50
CA THR A 9 43.03 63.41 -51.71
C THR A 9 43.00 61.91 -52.06
N LEU A 10 44.12 61.19 -51.89
CA LEU A 10 44.14 59.74 -52.07
C LEU A 10 43.28 59.03 -51.03
N LEU A 11 43.28 59.47 -49.77
CA LEU A 11 42.40 58.95 -48.72
C LEU A 11 40.92 59.25 -48.98
N SER A 12 40.59 60.44 -49.50
CA SER A 12 39.20 60.78 -49.86
C SER A 12 38.72 60.02 -51.09
N ILE A 13 39.59 59.81 -52.09
CA ILE A 13 39.33 58.96 -53.26
C ILE A 13 39.21 57.51 -52.82
N PHE A 14 40.07 57.01 -51.93
CA PHE A 14 39.95 55.66 -51.38
C PHE A 14 38.64 55.47 -50.62
N ALA A 15 38.24 56.44 -49.78
CA ALA A 15 36.98 56.38 -49.03
C ALA A 15 35.74 56.44 -49.96
N THR A 16 35.79 57.21 -51.04
CA THR A 16 34.70 57.25 -52.04
C THR A 16 34.67 56.01 -52.95
N LEU A 17 35.83 55.44 -53.31
CA LEU A 17 35.91 54.17 -54.03
C LEU A 17 35.44 52.99 -53.16
N HIS A 18 35.82 52.96 -51.87
CA HIS A 18 35.36 51.95 -50.91
C HIS A 18 33.84 52.03 -50.76
N GLY A 19 33.28 53.22 -50.53
CA GLY A 19 31.82 53.41 -50.44
C GLY A 19 31.05 53.02 -51.72
N ALA A 20 31.65 53.22 -52.92
CA ALA A 20 31.04 52.81 -54.18
C ALA A 20 31.13 51.30 -54.45
N ILE A 21 32.23 50.65 -54.05
CA ILE A 21 32.41 49.19 -54.11
C ILE A 21 31.45 48.52 -53.11
N ASP A 22 31.36 49.04 -51.89
CA ASP A 22 30.46 48.55 -50.85
C ASP A 22 28.99 48.69 -51.25
N ALA A 23 28.59 49.78 -51.93
CA ALA A 23 27.21 49.95 -52.42
C ALA A 23 26.82 48.94 -53.52
N LYS A 24 27.74 48.59 -54.42
CA LYS A 24 27.50 47.59 -55.48
C LYS A 24 27.50 46.17 -54.91
N LEU A 25 28.41 45.87 -53.99
CA LEU A 25 28.47 44.60 -53.27
C LEU A 25 27.22 44.42 -52.39
N TYR A 26 26.79 45.46 -51.69
CA TYR A 26 25.58 45.49 -50.87
C TYR A 26 24.33 45.16 -51.68
N LYS A 27 24.17 45.76 -52.87
CA LYS A 27 23.03 45.45 -53.75
C LYS A 27 23.04 43.99 -54.21
N THR A 28 24.21 43.46 -54.56
CA THR A 28 24.38 42.07 -55.00
C THR A 28 24.11 41.07 -53.86
N ASP A 29 24.61 41.37 -52.66
CA ASP A 29 24.36 40.57 -51.46
C ASP A 29 22.88 40.63 -51.05
N MET A 30 22.20 41.77 -51.22
CA MET A 30 20.76 41.90 -50.97
C MET A 30 19.89 41.09 -51.94
N ASP A 31 20.28 40.99 -53.21
CA ASP A 31 19.60 40.11 -54.17
C ASP A 31 19.88 38.62 -53.85
N SER A 32 21.10 38.31 -53.39
CA SER A 32 21.48 36.96 -52.91
C SER A 32 20.71 36.56 -51.66
N ILE A 33 20.46 37.49 -50.73
CA ILE A 33 19.61 37.27 -49.56
C ILE A 33 18.19 36.86 -50.00
N LYS A 34 17.57 37.59 -50.93
CA LYS A 34 16.22 37.24 -51.43
C LYS A 34 16.19 35.84 -52.04
N GLN A 35 17.23 35.49 -52.80
CA GLN A 35 17.37 34.15 -53.38
C GLN A 35 17.51 33.08 -52.28
N HIS A 36 18.36 33.30 -51.28
CA HIS A 36 18.55 32.39 -50.16
C HIS A 36 17.27 32.20 -49.33
N MET A 37 16.52 33.28 -49.09
CA MET A 37 15.22 33.24 -48.42
C MET A 37 14.19 32.42 -49.22
N SER A 38 14.15 32.60 -50.55
CA SER A 38 13.23 31.85 -51.43
C SER A 38 13.57 30.36 -51.57
N THR A 39 14.84 29.99 -51.33
CA THR A 39 15.35 28.61 -51.43
C THR A 39 15.46 27.91 -50.07
N GLY A 40 15.03 28.56 -48.98
CA GLY A 40 15.10 28.02 -47.62
C GLY A 40 16.52 27.96 -47.03
N ASN A 41 17.50 28.61 -47.65
CA ASN A 41 18.87 28.69 -47.14
C ASN A 41 19.02 29.85 -46.13
N PHE A 42 18.37 29.70 -44.97
CA PHE A 42 18.29 30.72 -43.93
C PHE A 42 19.65 31.07 -43.31
N PHE A 43 20.64 30.15 -43.36
CA PHE A 43 21.99 30.43 -42.83
C PHE A 43 22.68 31.54 -43.61
N ASN A 44 22.78 31.33 -44.94
CA ASN A 44 23.52 32.23 -45.80
C ASN A 44 22.81 33.58 -45.91
N ALA A 45 21.47 33.60 -45.88
CA ALA A 45 20.71 34.84 -45.78
C ALA A 45 21.02 35.60 -44.47
N ALA A 46 21.05 34.92 -43.33
CA ALA A 46 21.31 35.55 -42.04
C ALA A 46 22.77 36.02 -41.86
N GLU A 47 23.75 35.27 -42.37
CA GLU A 47 25.17 35.68 -42.40
C GLU A 47 25.37 36.95 -43.24
N LEU A 48 24.71 37.07 -44.39
CA LEU A 48 24.78 38.28 -45.21
C LEU A 48 24.13 39.49 -44.52
N TYR A 49 22.99 39.32 -43.84
CA TYR A 49 22.41 40.37 -43.01
C TYR A 49 23.34 40.79 -41.85
N ALA A 50 23.95 39.83 -41.15
CA ALA A 50 24.87 40.09 -40.05
C ALA A 50 26.15 40.82 -40.50
N LYS A 51 26.72 40.41 -41.65
CA LYS A 51 27.86 41.05 -42.31
C LYS A 51 27.59 42.54 -42.54
N TRP A 52 26.43 42.88 -43.12
CA TRP A 52 26.09 44.27 -43.41
C TRP A 52 25.68 45.06 -42.17
N GLY A 53 25.19 44.43 -41.11
CA GLY A 53 24.96 45.07 -39.82
C GLY A 53 26.24 45.60 -39.14
N GLY A 54 27.42 45.09 -39.51
CA GLY A 54 28.69 45.67 -39.09
C GLY A 54 29.06 46.98 -39.80
N ILE A 55 28.36 47.34 -40.89
CA ILE A 55 28.79 48.36 -41.86
C ILE A 55 27.69 49.43 -42.10
N PHE A 56 26.43 49.05 -42.30
CA PHE A 56 25.30 49.93 -42.61
C PHE A 56 24.05 49.61 -41.76
N GLU A 57 23.26 50.64 -41.41
CA GLU A 57 21.96 50.50 -40.69
C GLU A 57 22.01 49.45 -39.56
N LYS A 58 23.06 49.53 -38.72
CA LYS A 58 23.51 48.47 -37.80
C LYS A 58 22.36 47.77 -37.06
N GLU A 59 21.48 48.52 -36.41
CA GLU A 59 20.37 47.92 -35.64
C GLU A 59 19.34 47.22 -36.53
N LYS A 60 18.98 47.79 -37.68
CA LYS A 60 18.00 47.22 -38.61
C LYS A 60 18.50 45.95 -39.28
N MET A 61 19.77 45.93 -39.71
CA MET A 61 20.37 44.76 -40.35
C MET A 61 20.64 43.62 -39.36
N ILE A 62 21.06 43.94 -38.13
CA ILE A 62 21.17 42.95 -37.06
C ILE A 62 19.79 42.37 -36.73
N ARG A 63 18.74 43.19 -36.73
CA ARG A 63 17.36 42.73 -36.50
C ARG A 63 16.90 41.73 -37.56
N GLU A 64 17.14 42.00 -38.84
CA GLU A 64 16.81 41.07 -39.93
C GLU A 64 17.63 39.78 -39.85
N ALA A 65 18.91 39.86 -39.48
CA ALA A 65 19.75 38.68 -39.26
C ALA A 65 19.19 37.78 -38.16
N VAL A 66 18.81 38.38 -37.02
CA VAL A 66 18.24 37.68 -35.86
C VAL A 66 16.92 37.00 -36.22
N LEU A 67 16.01 37.70 -36.91
CA LEU A 67 14.72 37.13 -37.35
C LEU A 67 14.92 35.99 -38.35
N THR A 68 15.89 36.12 -39.25
CA THR A 68 16.22 35.08 -40.24
C THR A 68 16.80 33.83 -39.58
N TYR A 69 17.68 33.97 -38.58
CA TYR A 69 18.15 32.84 -37.77
C TYR A 69 17.02 32.15 -37.00
N SER A 70 16.10 32.92 -36.40
CA SER A 70 14.92 32.38 -35.73
C SER A 70 14.01 31.60 -36.69
N ALA A 71 13.80 32.10 -37.90
CA ALA A 71 13.00 31.42 -38.92
C ALA A 71 13.67 30.11 -39.38
N GLY A 72 14.99 30.15 -39.59
CA GLY A 72 15.79 28.97 -39.90
C GLY A 72 15.72 27.91 -38.79
N ALA A 73 15.86 28.32 -37.53
CA ALA A 73 15.73 27.41 -36.39
C ALA A 73 14.37 26.70 -36.38
N LYS A 74 13.28 27.45 -36.62
CA LYS A 74 11.94 26.87 -36.65
C LYS A 74 11.73 25.92 -37.82
N SER A 75 12.29 26.23 -38.98
CA SER A 75 12.27 25.35 -40.15
C SER A 75 12.95 24.01 -39.85
N TYR A 76 14.11 24.02 -39.18
CA TYR A 76 14.81 22.79 -38.79
C TYR A 76 14.11 22.01 -37.69
N GLU A 77 13.41 22.66 -36.76
CA GLU A 77 12.53 21.95 -35.82
C GLU A 77 11.43 21.16 -36.56
N ILE A 78 10.79 21.78 -37.55
CA ILE A 78 9.74 21.14 -38.37
C ILE A 78 10.32 19.98 -39.20
N ALA A 79 11.56 20.12 -39.68
CA ALA A 79 12.27 19.06 -40.39
C ALA A 79 12.90 17.99 -39.47
N TYR A 80 12.61 18.01 -38.16
CA TYR A 80 13.15 17.11 -37.14
C TYR A 80 14.69 17.11 -37.02
N ASN A 81 15.36 18.16 -37.48
CA ASN A 81 16.81 18.33 -37.37
C ASN A 81 17.17 19.20 -36.15
N GLN A 82 17.04 18.59 -34.97
CA GLN A 82 17.15 19.28 -33.68
C GLN A 82 18.55 19.88 -33.41
N SER A 83 19.63 19.24 -33.88
CA SER A 83 20.99 19.75 -33.73
C SER A 83 21.23 21.04 -34.52
N GLN A 84 20.69 21.14 -35.74
CA GLN A 84 20.77 22.37 -36.53
C GLN A 84 19.86 23.46 -35.95
N ALA A 85 18.65 23.11 -35.50
CA ALA A 85 17.77 24.07 -34.83
C ALA A 85 18.45 24.72 -33.61
N LEU A 86 19.15 23.94 -32.79
CA LEU A 86 19.90 24.42 -31.62
C LEU A 86 21.00 25.42 -32.01
N GLN A 87 21.78 25.14 -33.06
CA GLN A 87 22.84 26.04 -33.54
C GLN A 87 22.27 27.39 -33.99
N TYR A 88 21.13 27.37 -34.69
CA TYR A 88 20.49 28.60 -35.16
C TYR A 88 19.88 29.41 -34.02
N TYR A 89 19.29 28.77 -33.00
CA TYR A 89 18.86 29.47 -31.80
C TYR A 89 20.04 30.11 -31.05
N LYS A 90 21.17 29.40 -30.88
CA LYS A 90 22.36 29.97 -30.23
C LYS A 90 22.87 31.22 -30.97
N LYS A 91 22.92 31.17 -32.31
CA LYS A 91 23.28 32.34 -33.15
C LYS A 91 22.28 33.50 -33.04
N ALA A 92 20.98 33.24 -33.05
CA ALA A 92 19.95 34.27 -32.86
C ALA A 92 20.07 34.96 -31.48
N ILE A 93 20.30 34.17 -30.43
CA ILE A 93 20.48 34.67 -29.05
C ILE A 93 21.70 35.57 -28.96
N GLU A 94 22.84 35.15 -29.53
CA GLU A 94 24.09 35.92 -29.50
C GLU A 94 23.95 37.26 -30.22
N LEU A 95 23.41 37.25 -31.45
CA LEU A 95 23.25 38.45 -32.28
C LEU A 95 22.19 39.41 -31.76
N SER A 96 21.27 38.94 -30.90
CA SER A 96 20.21 39.78 -30.32
C SER A 96 20.65 40.64 -29.12
N LYS A 97 21.81 40.36 -28.51
CA LYS A 97 22.31 41.11 -27.32
C LYS A 97 22.37 42.64 -27.50
N PRO A 98 22.80 43.18 -28.67
CA PRO A 98 22.82 44.63 -28.89
C PRO A 98 21.43 45.27 -29.03
N LEU A 99 20.37 44.47 -29.18
CA LEU A 99 18.99 44.89 -29.40
C LEU A 99 18.11 44.72 -28.15
N GLU A 100 18.70 44.53 -26.97
CA GLU A 100 17.96 44.27 -25.71
C GLU A 100 17.02 45.42 -25.29
N SER A 101 17.23 46.64 -25.77
CA SER A 101 16.34 47.78 -25.55
C SER A 101 15.00 47.66 -26.30
N ASP A 102 14.91 46.78 -27.30
CA ASP A 102 13.68 46.51 -28.04
C ASP A 102 12.88 45.41 -27.36
N GLU A 103 11.75 45.78 -26.74
CA GLU A 103 10.93 44.84 -25.95
C GLU A 103 10.47 43.60 -26.73
N LYS A 104 10.19 43.73 -28.03
CA LYS A 104 9.76 42.60 -28.87
C LYS A 104 10.91 41.63 -29.10
N ILE A 105 12.11 42.14 -29.40
CA ILE A 105 13.31 41.31 -29.57
C ILE A 105 13.73 40.69 -28.23
N ALA A 106 13.61 41.42 -27.12
CA ALA A 106 13.89 40.89 -25.79
C ALA A 106 12.96 39.71 -25.42
N ALA A 107 11.65 39.82 -25.72
CA ALA A 107 10.71 38.72 -25.50
C ALA A 107 11.04 37.50 -26.38
N MET A 108 11.33 37.71 -27.67
CA MET A 108 11.71 36.63 -28.59
C MET A 108 13.02 35.97 -28.19
N ARG A 109 14.03 36.74 -27.76
CA ARG A 109 15.31 36.23 -27.23
C ARG A 109 15.10 35.25 -26.10
N ASN A 110 14.26 35.60 -25.12
CA ASN A 110 13.99 34.73 -23.98
C ASN A 110 13.23 33.45 -24.38
N ARG A 111 12.37 33.50 -25.40
CA ARG A 111 11.76 32.28 -25.98
C ARG A 111 12.77 31.40 -26.69
N TRP A 112 13.73 31.99 -27.42
CA TRP A 112 14.82 31.23 -28.04
C TRP A 112 15.72 30.57 -27.00
N ILE A 113 16.01 31.26 -25.89
CA ILE A 113 16.77 30.69 -24.76
C ILE A 113 16.04 29.48 -24.18
N THR A 114 14.72 29.56 -23.97
CA THR A 114 13.91 28.44 -23.50
C THR A 114 13.92 27.26 -24.50
N ASN A 115 13.75 27.53 -25.80
CA ASN A 115 13.81 26.48 -26.83
C ASN A 115 15.21 25.85 -26.93
N ALA A 116 16.27 26.64 -26.84
CA ALA A 116 17.63 26.14 -26.77
C ALA A 116 17.83 25.24 -25.54
N GLY A 117 17.31 25.62 -24.36
CA GLY A 117 17.34 24.78 -23.16
C GLY A 117 16.61 23.44 -23.34
N LEU A 118 15.44 23.43 -23.98
CA LEU A 118 14.74 22.19 -24.31
C LEU A 118 15.54 21.30 -25.27
N LEU A 119 16.15 21.89 -26.30
CA LEU A 119 16.98 21.18 -27.26
C LEU A 119 18.30 20.68 -26.63
N GLU A 120 18.86 21.37 -25.64
CA GLU A 120 19.99 20.86 -24.84
C GLU A 120 19.61 19.59 -24.07
N CYS A 121 18.40 19.53 -23.51
CA CYS A 121 17.87 18.30 -22.90
C CYS A 121 17.69 17.18 -23.94
N TYR A 122 17.13 17.47 -25.11
CA TYR A 122 16.79 16.44 -26.11
C TYR A 122 17.97 15.93 -26.93
N VAL A 123 18.86 16.83 -27.36
CA VAL A 123 19.96 16.53 -28.31
C VAL A 123 21.23 16.13 -27.57
N ASN A 124 21.63 16.94 -26.58
CA ASN A 124 22.91 16.79 -25.91
C ASN A 124 22.81 16.07 -24.56
N GLN A 125 21.60 15.79 -24.08
CA GLN A 125 21.32 15.30 -22.71
C GLN A 125 22.02 16.14 -21.63
N ASN A 126 22.23 17.44 -21.91
CA ASN A 126 22.99 18.34 -21.05
C ASN A 126 22.05 19.13 -20.13
N SER A 127 21.50 18.44 -19.14
CA SER A 127 20.51 19.01 -18.23
C SER A 127 21.08 20.18 -17.40
N THR A 128 22.40 20.26 -17.21
CA THR A 128 23.03 21.36 -16.47
C THR A 128 23.05 22.66 -17.29
N GLU A 129 23.45 22.61 -18.57
CA GLU A 129 23.38 23.76 -19.47
C GLU A 129 21.93 24.20 -19.71
N ALA A 130 21.02 23.23 -19.86
CA ALA A 130 19.58 23.50 -19.99
C ALA A 130 19.02 24.27 -18.80
N LEU A 131 19.34 23.87 -17.56
CA LEU A 131 18.91 24.58 -16.34
C LEU A 131 19.43 26.01 -16.27
N THR A 132 20.66 26.26 -16.73
CA THR A 132 21.21 27.63 -16.82
C THR A 132 20.39 28.49 -17.76
N LEU A 133 20.06 27.97 -18.95
CA LEU A 133 19.22 28.66 -19.94
C LEU A 133 17.81 28.92 -19.39
N PHE A 134 17.18 27.93 -18.77
CA PHE A 134 15.86 28.10 -18.15
C PHE A 134 15.84 29.14 -17.03
N ASN A 135 16.87 29.19 -16.19
CA ASN A 135 16.98 30.21 -15.14
C ASN A 135 17.23 31.62 -15.72
N GLU A 136 17.88 31.75 -16.87
CA GLU A 136 18.06 33.04 -17.56
C GLU A 136 16.70 33.56 -18.07
N SER A 137 15.95 32.74 -18.82
CA SER A 137 14.67 33.18 -19.41
C SER A 137 13.54 33.32 -18.38
N GLU A 138 13.55 32.53 -17.30
CA GLU A 138 12.62 32.67 -16.17
C GLU A 138 12.60 34.08 -15.59
N ARG A 139 13.77 34.69 -15.38
CA ARG A 139 13.89 36.03 -14.76
C ARG A 139 13.13 37.07 -15.58
N TYR A 140 13.23 36.97 -16.91
CA TYR A 140 12.53 37.87 -17.81
C TYR A 140 11.01 37.62 -17.79
N PHE A 141 10.56 36.37 -17.89
CA PHE A 141 9.13 36.06 -17.92
C PHE A 141 8.43 36.37 -16.59
N LYS A 142 9.09 36.13 -15.45
CA LYS A 142 8.58 36.55 -14.12
C LYS A 142 8.44 38.06 -14.01
N LYS A 143 9.45 38.82 -14.45
CA LYS A 143 9.41 40.30 -14.40
C LYS A 143 8.27 40.89 -15.24
N ASN A 144 7.94 40.25 -16.37
CA ASN A 144 6.94 40.73 -17.33
C ASN A 144 5.58 40.04 -17.22
N ASN A 145 5.34 39.21 -16.19
CA ASN A 145 4.10 38.46 -15.97
C ASN A 145 3.65 37.61 -17.18
N LEU A 146 4.60 36.99 -17.89
CA LEU A 146 4.33 36.14 -19.05
C LEU A 146 4.12 34.68 -18.60
N THR A 147 2.91 34.34 -18.19
CA THR A 147 2.56 33.06 -17.53
C THR A 147 2.71 31.83 -18.44
N ASP A 148 2.32 31.93 -19.72
CA ASP A 148 2.46 30.84 -20.68
C ASP A 148 3.93 30.49 -20.95
N ASP A 149 4.76 31.52 -21.16
CA ASP A 149 6.19 31.36 -21.37
C ASP A 149 6.87 30.79 -20.10
N LEU A 150 6.43 31.21 -18.92
CA LEU A 150 6.91 30.69 -17.63
C LEU A 150 6.54 29.21 -17.42
N SER A 151 5.35 28.78 -17.89
CA SER A 151 4.94 27.38 -17.85
C SER A 151 5.86 26.50 -18.71
N VAL A 152 6.23 26.95 -19.92
CA VAL A 152 7.17 26.22 -20.78
C VAL A 152 8.56 26.11 -20.13
N VAL A 153 9.02 27.17 -19.46
CA VAL A 153 10.28 27.16 -18.71
C VAL A 153 10.22 26.15 -17.55
N ASN A 154 9.16 26.18 -16.74
CA ASN A 154 8.99 25.25 -15.62
C ASN A 154 8.89 23.80 -16.12
N LYS A 155 8.15 23.53 -17.18
CA LYS A 155 8.12 22.21 -17.83
C LYS A 155 9.51 21.75 -18.30
N GLY A 156 10.29 22.66 -18.89
CA GLY A 156 11.68 22.39 -19.31
C GLY A 156 12.60 22.06 -18.14
N LYS A 157 12.48 22.78 -17.01
CA LYS A 157 13.19 22.45 -15.76
C LYS A 157 12.77 21.10 -15.22
N GLY A 158 11.48 20.78 -15.28
CA GLY A 158 10.94 19.47 -14.94
C GLY A 158 11.67 18.36 -15.70
N LEU A 159 11.74 18.47 -17.03
CA LEU A 159 12.47 17.53 -17.89
C LEU A 159 13.96 17.43 -17.55
N ALA A 160 14.63 18.56 -17.30
CA ALA A 160 16.05 18.57 -16.97
C ALA A 160 16.33 17.83 -15.64
N TYR A 161 15.49 18.03 -14.62
CA TYR A 161 15.62 17.31 -13.35
C TYR A 161 15.26 15.83 -13.48
N LYS A 162 14.28 15.46 -14.32
CA LYS A 162 13.96 14.06 -14.68
C LYS A 162 15.20 13.34 -15.22
N GLN A 163 15.92 13.97 -16.16
CA GLN A 163 17.15 13.41 -16.75
C GLN A 163 18.30 13.25 -15.74
N LYS A 164 18.36 14.11 -14.73
CA LYS A 164 19.35 14.02 -13.64
C LYS A 164 18.97 12.98 -12.58
N GLY A 165 17.82 12.32 -12.69
CA GLY A 165 17.28 11.39 -11.70
C GLY A 165 16.72 12.07 -10.45
N ASP A 166 16.60 13.40 -10.45
CA ASP A 166 16.00 14.20 -9.38
C ASP A 166 14.50 14.33 -9.64
N PHE A 167 13.79 13.22 -9.45
CA PHE A 167 12.37 13.11 -9.78
C PHE A 167 11.48 14.02 -8.91
N GLU A 168 11.94 14.44 -7.73
CA GLU A 168 11.24 15.37 -6.85
C GLU A 168 11.20 16.78 -7.44
N ARG A 169 12.37 17.34 -7.78
CA ARG A 169 12.41 18.64 -8.46
C ARG A 169 11.74 18.58 -9.81
N SER A 170 11.89 17.46 -10.53
CA SER A 170 11.17 17.25 -11.79
C SER A 170 9.67 17.46 -11.63
N LEU A 171 9.08 16.83 -10.60
CA LEU A 171 7.66 16.85 -10.33
C LEU A 171 7.19 18.23 -9.86
N PHE A 172 7.91 18.87 -8.93
CA PHE A 172 7.66 20.24 -8.48
C PHE A 172 7.54 21.21 -9.67
N PHE A 173 8.52 21.17 -10.57
CA PHE A 173 8.54 22.07 -11.72
C PHE A 173 7.44 21.75 -12.75
N TYR A 174 7.04 20.48 -12.91
CA TYR A 174 5.87 20.16 -13.72
C TYR A 174 4.56 20.65 -13.08
N SER A 175 4.38 20.55 -11.76
CA SER A 175 3.20 21.08 -11.05
C SER A 175 3.08 22.59 -11.17
N GLU A 176 4.18 23.31 -10.96
CA GLU A 176 4.27 24.75 -11.16
C GLU A 176 3.98 25.13 -12.62
N ALA A 177 4.42 24.32 -13.59
CA ALA A 177 4.06 24.54 -14.98
C ALA A 177 2.55 24.36 -15.21
N ALA A 178 1.95 23.31 -14.64
CA ALA A 178 0.54 22.98 -14.81
C ALA A 178 -0.39 24.04 -14.20
N SER A 179 -0.07 24.53 -13.00
CA SER A 179 -0.88 25.56 -12.31
C SER A 179 -0.99 26.86 -13.11
N LEU A 180 0.07 27.23 -13.84
CA LEU A 180 0.12 28.44 -14.67
C LEU A 180 -0.79 28.39 -15.90
N VAL A 181 -1.07 27.20 -16.45
CA VAL A 181 -1.80 27.05 -17.72
C VAL A 181 -3.15 26.33 -17.60
N LYS A 182 -3.51 25.84 -16.40
CA LYS A 182 -4.75 25.06 -16.14
C LYS A 182 -6.01 25.67 -16.77
N LEU A 183 -6.20 26.99 -16.63
CA LEU A 183 -7.37 27.70 -17.18
C LEU A 183 -7.07 28.52 -18.44
N ALA A 184 -5.80 28.88 -18.66
CA ALA A 184 -5.38 29.81 -19.72
C ALA A 184 -4.96 29.11 -21.02
N ASN A 185 -4.34 27.94 -20.94
CA ASN A 185 -3.84 27.18 -22.08
C ASN A 185 -4.05 25.67 -21.88
N PRO A 186 -5.29 25.20 -22.08
CA PRO A 186 -5.68 23.83 -21.77
C PRO A 186 -4.92 22.72 -22.54
N PRO A 187 -4.55 22.90 -23.84
CA PRO A 187 -3.71 21.93 -24.54
C PRO A 187 -2.31 21.77 -23.93
N GLU A 188 -1.69 22.84 -23.43
CA GLU A 188 -0.38 22.76 -22.78
C GLU A 188 -0.48 22.16 -21.38
N TYR A 189 -1.56 22.46 -20.65
CA TYR A 189 -1.88 21.83 -19.37
C TYR A 189 -1.92 20.29 -19.48
N ILE A 190 -2.62 19.73 -20.48
CA ILE A 190 -2.68 18.27 -20.66
C ILE A 190 -1.30 17.67 -20.98
N LYS A 191 -0.45 18.35 -21.74
CA LYS A 191 0.92 17.86 -22.01
C LYS A 191 1.74 17.79 -20.73
N ILE A 192 1.61 18.79 -19.86
CA ILE A 192 2.31 18.82 -18.57
C ILE A 192 1.76 17.74 -17.63
N LEU A 193 0.44 17.56 -17.59
CA LEU A 193 -0.17 16.45 -16.86
C LEU A 193 0.36 15.10 -17.33
N ASN A 194 0.50 14.87 -18.64
CA ASN A 194 1.09 13.63 -19.15
C ASN A 194 2.54 13.42 -18.67
N GLU A 195 3.35 14.48 -18.57
CA GLU A 195 4.72 14.38 -18.02
C GLU A 195 4.71 14.08 -16.51
N ILE A 196 3.81 14.69 -15.75
CA ILE A 196 3.60 14.41 -14.33
C ILE A 196 3.24 12.94 -14.14
N ILE A 197 2.23 12.45 -14.88
CA ILE A 197 1.74 11.09 -14.71
C ILE A 197 2.75 10.07 -15.24
N ASP A 198 3.50 10.35 -16.32
CA ASP A 198 4.57 9.46 -16.81
C ASP A 198 5.74 9.38 -15.81
N LEU A 199 6.11 10.51 -15.20
CA LEU A 199 7.09 10.55 -14.11
C LEU A 199 6.63 9.68 -12.95
N TYR A 200 5.34 9.71 -12.61
CA TYR A 200 4.75 8.85 -11.60
C TYR A 200 4.79 7.38 -11.94
N VAL A 201 4.28 6.97 -13.11
CA VAL A 201 4.33 5.56 -13.53
C VAL A 201 5.77 5.03 -13.59
N THR A 202 6.74 5.90 -13.88
CA THR A 202 8.16 5.54 -13.92
C THR A 202 8.81 5.47 -12.52
N THR A 203 8.24 6.13 -11.51
CA THR A 203 8.82 6.27 -10.16
C THR A 203 8.02 5.60 -9.03
N SER A 204 6.76 5.19 -9.28
CA SER A 204 5.88 4.54 -8.31
C SER A 204 4.92 3.51 -8.94
N GLY A 205 4.73 2.39 -8.25
CA GLY A 205 3.67 1.43 -8.53
C GLY A 205 2.39 1.77 -7.76
N SER A 206 1.32 2.06 -8.51
CA SER A 206 -0.09 1.76 -8.22
C SER A 206 -0.88 2.44 -7.08
N ASN A 207 -0.50 3.58 -6.48
CA ASN A 207 -1.39 4.29 -5.52
C ASN A 207 -1.61 5.79 -5.88
N PHE A 208 -2.19 6.09 -7.05
CA PHE A 208 -2.74 7.43 -7.34
C PHE A 208 -4.25 7.34 -7.54
N ASP A 209 -5.05 7.99 -6.70
CA ASP A 209 -6.50 8.12 -6.94
C ASP A 209 -6.78 9.21 -7.98
N VAL A 210 -6.75 8.81 -9.26
CA VAL A 210 -7.11 9.67 -10.41
C VAL A 210 -8.57 10.04 -10.47
N THR A 211 -9.44 9.46 -9.64
CA THR A 211 -10.88 9.72 -9.74
C THR A 211 -11.23 11.19 -9.50
N GLN A 212 -10.27 11.97 -8.99
CA GLN A 212 -10.36 13.40 -8.81
C GLN A 212 -10.08 14.28 -10.02
N ILE A 213 -9.54 13.72 -11.10
CA ILE A 213 -9.48 14.43 -12.36
C ILE A 213 -10.90 14.42 -12.97
N THR A 214 -11.79 15.21 -12.37
CA THR A 214 -13.23 15.23 -12.65
C THR A 214 -13.59 16.30 -13.67
N ARG A 215 -14.54 15.94 -14.55
CA ARG A 215 -15.52 16.71 -15.36
C ARG A 215 -15.09 18.01 -16.08
N TYR A 216 -14.26 18.88 -15.50
CA TYR A 216 -13.71 20.08 -16.14
C TYR A 216 -12.78 19.76 -17.32
N GLU A 217 -12.20 18.55 -17.35
CA GLU A 217 -11.23 18.17 -18.39
C GLU A 217 -11.84 17.62 -19.68
N GLU A 218 -13.09 17.17 -19.72
CA GLU A 218 -13.68 16.64 -20.97
C GLU A 218 -13.86 17.72 -22.04
N ASP A 219 -14.19 18.96 -21.64
CA ASP A 219 -14.27 20.10 -22.55
C ASP A 219 -12.88 20.61 -22.98
N ILE A 220 -11.88 20.47 -22.11
CA ILE A 220 -10.47 20.80 -22.37
C ILE A 220 -9.81 19.77 -23.31
N LEU A 221 -10.12 18.48 -23.12
CA LEU A 221 -9.65 17.36 -23.95
C LEU A 221 -10.15 17.47 -25.39
N ARG A 222 -11.30 18.11 -25.65
CA ARG A 222 -11.79 18.39 -27.02
C ARG A 222 -10.86 19.31 -27.81
N SER A 223 -10.04 20.12 -27.14
CA SER A 223 -9.10 21.06 -27.77
C SER A 223 -7.69 20.49 -28.00
N ALA A 224 -7.39 19.30 -27.45
CA ALA A 224 -6.07 18.66 -27.54
C ALA A 224 -5.96 17.72 -28.75
N ASP A 225 -4.72 17.42 -29.17
CA ASP A 225 -4.48 16.48 -30.25
C ASP A 225 -4.74 15.02 -29.81
N LYS A 226 -5.04 14.16 -30.79
CA LYS A 226 -5.43 12.76 -30.59
C LYS A 226 -4.39 11.95 -29.79
N LYS A 227 -3.09 12.22 -29.98
CA LYS A 227 -1.99 11.51 -29.29
C LYS A 227 -1.94 11.90 -27.81
N THR A 228 -2.03 13.19 -27.53
CA THR A 228 -2.05 13.75 -26.17
C THR A 228 -3.23 13.20 -25.36
N ILE A 229 -4.42 13.11 -25.97
CA ILE A 229 -5.62 12.53 -25.37
C ILE A 229 -5.44 11.02 -25.09
N THR A 230 -4.86 10.29 -26.05
CA THR A 230 -4.67 8.83 -25.91
C THR A 230 -3.69 8.51 -24.77
N LYS A 231 -2.60 9.27 -24.65
CA LYS A 231 -1.66 9.13 -23.53
C LYS A 231 -2.33 9.41 -22.18
N TYR A 232 -3.17 10.45 -22.12
CA TYR A 232 -3.91 10.78 -20.91
C TYR A 232 -4.80 9.62 -20.46
N TYR A 233 -5.65 9.10 -21.35
CA TYR A 233 -6.57 8.00 -21.01
C TYR A 233 -5.84 6.70 -20.68
N LEU A 234 -4.76 6.39 -21.40
CA LEU A 234 -3.94 5.20 -21.13
C LEU A 234 -3.30 5.27 -19.76
N THR A 235 -2.80 6.45 -19.41
CA THR A 235 -2.16 6.63 -18.13
C THR A 235 -3.19 6.58 -17.03
N ARG A 236 -4.35 7.26 -17.13
CA ARG A 236 -5.48 7.12 -16.20
C ARG A 236 -5.93 5.67 -16.02
N ALA A 237 -5.98 4.90 -17.11
CA ALA A 237 -6.29 3.47 -17.03
C ALA A 237 -5.24 2.67 -16.24
N SER A 238 -3.97 3.06 -16.27
CA SER A 238 -2.88 2.36 -15.59
C SER A 238 -2.90 2.55 -14.06
N ILE A 239 -3.62 3.56 -13.57
CA ILE A 239 -3.64 3.97 -12.16
C ILE A 239 -5.04 3.88 -11.51
N THR A 240 -6.12 3.81 -12.27
CA THR A 240 -7.46 3.56 -11.68
C THR A 240 -7.56 2.14 -11.09
N GLY A 241 -8.05 2.07 -9.85
CA GLY A 241 -8.39 0.81 -9.17
C GLY A 241 -9.76 0.26 -9.57
N ASN A 242 -10.57 1.00 -10.34
CA ASN A 242 -11.90 0.56 -10.78
C ASN A 242 -11.80 -0.23 -12.11
N PRO A 243 -12.10 -1.54 -12.13
CA PRO A 243 -11.97 -2.37 -13.34
C PRO A 243 -12.86 -1.92 -14.51
N GLU A 244 -14.08 -1.45 -14.23
CA GLU A 244 -15.03 -1.02 -15.27
C GLU A 244 -14.63 0.34 -15.87
N GLU A 245 -14.16 1.26 -15.02
CA GLU A 245 -13.57 2.51 -15.49
C GLU A 245 -12.33 2.24 -16.34
N LYS A 246 -11.44 1.35 -15.88
CA LYS A 246 -10.23 0.94 -16.62
C LYS A 246 -10.56 0.43 -18.02
N LYS A 247 -11.56 -0.45 -18.15
CA LYS A 247 -12.03 -0.97 -19.45
C LYS A 247 -12.57 0.17 -20.34
N GLY A 248 -13.39 1.05 -19.78
CA GLY A 248 -13.92 2.22 -20.49
C GLY A 248 -12.80 3.09 -21.06
N LEU A 249 -11.82 3.46 -20.24
CA LEU A 249 -10.67 4.29 -20.62
C LEU A 249 -9.79 3.62 -21.69
N LEU A 250 -9.53 2.32 -21.58
CA LEU A 250 -8.72 1.60 -22.55
C LEU A 250 -9.45 1.39 -23.89
N SER A 251 -10.79 1.27 -23.89
CA SER A 251 -11.58 1.23 -25.12
C SER A 251 -11.49 2.55 -25.90
N VAL A 252 -11.46 3.68 -25.17
CA VAL A 252 -11.27 5.02 -25.69
C VAL A 252 -9.87 5.19 -26.28
N CYS A 253 -8.85 4.60 -25.67
CA CYS A 253 -7.48 4.56 -26.23
C CYS A 253 -7.43 3.74 -27.52
N LEU A 254 -8.01 2.54 -27.51
CA LEU A 254 -7.98 1.63 -28.65
C LEU A 254 -8.66 2.22 -29.88
N SER A 255 -9.82 2.87 -29.71
CA SER A 255 -10.54 3.56 -30.81
C SER A 255 -9.79 4.76 -31.39
N ARG A 256 -8.77 5.26 -30.68
CA ARG A 256 -7.93 6.38 -31.13
C ARG A 256 -6.62 5.93 -31.77
N LEU A 257 -6.27 4.65 -31.72
CA LEU A 257 -5.10 4.16 -32.45
C LEU A 257 -5.37 4.18 -33.96
N ASP A 258 -4.41 4.67 -34.73
CA ASP A 258 -4.42 4.66 -36.20
C ASP A 258 -3.02 4.33 -36.76
N GLU A 259 -2.91 4.23 -38.09
CA GLU A 259 -1.65 3.93 -38.78
C GLU A 259 -0.53 4.90 -38.41
N ASN A 260 -0.86 6.19 -38.22
CA ASN A 260 0.08 7.27 -37.90
C ASN A 260 0.48 7.33 -36.41
N THR A 261 -0.13 6.52 -35.55
CA THR A 261 0.20 6.50 -34.12
C THR A 261 1.55 5.83 -33.88
N GLU A 262 2.38 6.41 -33.01
CA GLU A 262 3.71 5.89 -32.67
C GLU A 262 3.65 4.46 -32.11
N ASP A 263 4.54 3.59 -32.58
CA ASP A 263 4.61 2.18 -32.20
C ASP A 263 4.74 1.99 -30.68
N ALA A 264 5.54 2.80 -30.00
CA ALA A 264 5.69 2.77 -28.55
C ALA A 264 4.36 2.99 -27.80
N LEU A 265 3.51 3.89 -28.31
CA LEU A 265 2.20 4.16 -27.71
C LEU A 265 1.23 3.01 -28.00
N LYS A 266 1.22 2.47 -29.23
CA LYS A 266 0.41 1.29 -29.59
C LYS A 266 0.76 0.10 -28.70
N ILE A 267 2.05 -0.19 -28.53
CA ILE A 267 2.56 -1.27 -27.68
C ILE A 267 2.06 -1.11 -26.24
N ARG A 268 2.22 0.08 -25.64
CA ARG A 268 1.81 0.33 -24.26
C ARG A 268 0.30 0.16 -24.06
N VAL A 269 -0.53 0.68 -24.98
CA VAL A 269 -1.99 0.49 -24.93
C VAL A 269 -2.37 -1.00 -24.99
N LEU A 270 -1.75 -1.76 -25.90
CA LEU A 270 -2.04 -3.18 -26.08
C LEU A 270 -1.61 -4.03 -24.87
N ILE A 271 -0.45 -3.73 -24.27
CA ILE A 271 0.01 -4.39 -23.04
C ILE A 271 -0.98 -4.14 -21.89
N THR A 272 -1.34 -2.88 -21.61
CA THR A 272 -2.25 -2.54 -20.51
C THR A 272 -3.66 -3.13 -20.72
N LEU A 273 -4.14 -3.18 -21.97
CA LEU A 273 -5.36 -3.90 -22.33
C LEU A 273 -5.26 -5.40 -22.04
N GLY A 274 -4.18 -6.04 -22.50
CA GLY A 274 -3.95 -7.46 -22.26
C GLY A 274 -3.89 -7.80 -20.78
N GLU A 275 -3.20 -6.99 -19.97
CA GLU A 275 -3.10 -7.17 -18.52
C GLU A 275 -4.47 -7.13 -17.83
N THR A 276 -5.30 -6.16 -18.21
CA THR A 276 -6.65 -5.99 -17.64
C THR A 276 -7.55 -7.20 -17.95
N MET A 277 -7.29 -7.89 -19.06
CA MET A 277 -8.06 -9.03 -19.51
C MET A 277 -7.56 -10.38 -18.95
N LEU A 278 -6.41 -10.42 -18.26
CA LEU A 278 -5.78 -11.68 -17.82
C LEU A 278 -6.64 -12.55 -16.89
N ASN A 279 -7.58 -11.96 -16.16
CA ASN A 279 -8.46 -12.68 -15.22
C ASN A 279 -9.88 -12.91 -15.76
N GLU A 280 -10.23 -12.34 -16.91
CA GLU A 280 -11.60 -12.35 -17.45
C GLU A 280 -11.68 -12.99 -18.84
N ASP A 281 -10.76 -12.62 -19.74
CA ASP A 281 -10.76 -13.05 -21.14
C ASP A 281 -9.33 -13.29 -21.64
N LEU A 282 -8.83 -14.49 -21.31
CA LEU A 282 -7.49 -14.93 -21.69
C LEU A 282 -7.27 -14.94 -23.21
N LYS A 283 -8.31 -15.25 -24.00
CA LYS A 283 -8.18 -15.33 -25.45
C LYS A 283 -7.89 -13.96 -26.04
N ASN A 284 -8.64 -12.94 -25.63
CA ASN A 284 -8.41 -11.58 -26.07
C ASN A 284 -7.13 -11.00 -25.48
N ALA A 285 -6.77 -11.33 -24.23
CA ALA A 285 -5.48 -10.95 -23.65
C ALA A 285 -4.30 -11.42 -24.50
N ILE A 286 -4.27 -12.72 -24.85
CA ILE A 286 -3.22 -13.32 -25.70
C ILE A 286 -3.18 -12.63 -27.07
N ALA A 287 -4.35 -12.34 -27.67
CA ALA A 287 -4.41 -11.64 -28.95
C ALA A 287 -3.76 -10.25 -28.88
N ARG A 288 -4.06 -9.47 -27.82
CA ARG A 288 -3.47 -8.13 -27.62
C ARG A 288 -1.97 -8.17 -27.38
N PHE A 289 -1.49 -9.11 -26.57
CA PHE A 289 -0.05 -9.26 -26.37
C PHE A 289 0.66 -9.72 -27.63
N THR A 290 0.06 -10.62 -28.42
CA THR A 290 0.63 -11.07 -29.71
C THR A 290 0.69 -9.92 -30.72
N GLU A 291 -0.31 -9.05 -30.74
CA GLU A 291 -0.33 -7.83 -31.56
C GLU A 291 0.80 -6.88 -31.11
N ALA A 292 0.92 -6.62 -29.81
CA ALA A 292 1.99 -5.79 -29.24
C ALA A 292 3.38 -6.36 -29.56
N GLU A 293 3.54 -7.68 -29.50
CA GLU A 293 4.79 -8.36 -29.77
C GLU A 293 5.27 -8.11 -31.21
N LYS A 294 4.37 -8.20 -32.19
CA LYS A 294 4.70 -7.95 -33.61
C LYS A 294 5.17 -6.52 -33.83
N ILE A 295 4.50 -5.55 -33.21
CA ILE A 295 4.87 -4.14 -33.29
C ILE A 295 6.24 -3.92 -32.63
N ALA A 296 6.45 -4.46 -31.43
CA ALA A 296 7.72 -4.35 -30.70
C ALA A 296 8.90 -5.01 -31.45
N GLN A 297 8.68 -6.14 -32.13
CA GLN A 297 9.68 -6.78 -33.00
C GLN A 297 10.06 -5.88 -34.18
N GLY A 298 9.06 -5.28 -34.84
CA GLY A 298 9.29 -4.33 -35.95
C GLY A 298 10.06 -3.09 -35.50
N ALA A 299 9.72 -2.56 -34.33
CA ALA A 299 10.36 -1.38 -33.73
C ALA A 299 11.73 -1.69 -33.10
N LYS A 300 12.13 -2.96 -32.98
CA LYS A 300 13.32 -3.43 -32.23
C LYS A 300 13.34 -2.97 -30.76
N ASP A 301 12.16 -2.88 -30.15
CA ASP A 301 12.00 -2.48 -28.74
C ASP A 301 12.21 -3.69 -27.80
N ASN A 302 13.47 -3.94 -27.45
CA ASN A 302 13.84 -5.08 -26.60
C ASN A 302 13.26 -4.99 -25.18
N ARG A 303 13.02 -3.79 -24.65
CA ARG A 303 12.44 -3.62 -23.31
C ARG A 303 10.99 -4.08 -23.32
N SER A 304 10.20 -3.60 -24.29
CA SER A 304 8.81 -4.05 -24.43
C SER A 304 8.72 -5.54 -24.77
N LEU A 305 9.64 -6.07 -25.58
CA LEU A 305 9.66 -7.51 -25.87
C LEU A 305 9.87 -8.38 -24.63
N PHE A 306 10.74 -7.97 -23.71
CA PHE A 306 10.91 -8.67 -22.43
C PHE A 306 9.57 -8.73 -21.66
N ALA A 307 8.92 -7.58 -21.48
CA ALA A 307 7.66 -7.48 -20.74
C ALA A 307 6.52 -8.26 -21.42
N ILE A 308 6.33 -8.09 -22.73
CA ILE A 308 5.28 -8.77 -23.51
C ILE A 308 5.43 -10.29 -23.43
N ASN A 309 6.65 -10.80 -23.57
CA ASN A 309 6.89 -12.24 -23.48
C ASN A 309 6.64 -12.79 -22.07
N ASN A 310 6.96 -12.02 -21.02
CA ASN A 310 6.58 -12.39 -19.66
C ASN A 310 5.04 -12.46 -19.52
N TYR A 311 4.29 -11.47 -20.04
CA TYR A 311 2.83 -11.47 -20.00
C TYR A 311 2.18 -12.56 -20.85
N LEU A 312 2.72 -12.88 -22.03
CA LEU A 312 2.29 -14.04 -22.82
C LEU A 312 2.51 -15.34 -22.04
N GLY A 313 3.63 -15.46 -21.33
CA GLY A 313 3.88 -16.55 -20.41
C GLY A 313 2.81 -16.67 -19.32
N ILE A 314 2.47 -15.57 -18.65
CA ILE A 314 1.40 -15.51 -17.63
C ILE A 314 0.04 -15.88 -18.24
N ALA A 315 -0.31 -15.33 -19.40
CA ALA A 315 -1.59 -15.61 -20.06
C ALA A 315 -1.74 -17.10 -20.43
N HIS A 316 -0.68 -17.71 -20.96
CA HIS A 316 -0.67 -19.14 -21.25
C HIS A 316 -0.66 -20.01 -19.99
N PHE A 317 0.01 -19.57 -18.92
CA PHE A 317 -0.04 -20.21 -17.61
C PHE A 317 -1.47 -20.22 -17.06
N ASN A 318 -2.17 -19.08 -17.08
CA ASN A 318 -3.56 -18.96 -16.65
C ASN A 318 -4.50 -19.82 -17.52
N ASN A 319 -4.18 -19.99 -18.81
CA ASN A 319 -4.87 -20.91 -19.70
C ASN A 319 -4.47 -22.40 -19.51
N LYS A 320 -3.74 -22.73 -18.43
CA LYS A 320 -3.24 -24.07 -18.09
C LYS A 320 -2.31 -24.70 -19.15
N ASN A 321 -1.75 -23.89 -20.05
CA ASN A 321 -0.82 -24.31 -21.10
C ASN A 321 0.64 -24.13 -20.64
N TYR A 322 1.03 -24.83 -19.57
CA TYR A 322 2.31 -24.61 -18.88
C TYR A 322 3.57 -24.81 -19.75
N LYS A 323 3.51 -25.73 -20.72
CA LYS A 323 4.61 -25.93 -21.68
C LYS A 323 4.79 -24.71 -22.59
N VAL A 324 3.69 -24.13 -23.07
CA VAL A 324 3.72 -22.92 -23.90
C VAL A 324 4.16 -21.71 -23.07
N ALA A 325 3.68 -21.61 -21.84
CA ALA A 325 4.12 -20.58 -20.90
C ALA A 325 5.65 -20.60 -20.70
N THR A 326 6.24 -21.80 -20.56
CA THR A 326 7.70 -21.98 -20.45
C THR A 326 8.44 -21.36 -21.64
N LEU A 327 7.96 -21.59 -22.87
CA LEU A 327 8.58 -21.05 -24.07
C LEU A 327 8.60 -19.52 -24.05
N PHE A 328 7.50 -18.88 -23.64
CA PHE A 328 7.42 -17.43 -23.57
C PHE A 328 8.26 -16.84 -22.43
N PHE A 329 8.31 -17.48 -21.27
CA PHE A 329 9.21 -17.02 -20.20
C PHE A 329 10.69 -17.17 -20.58
N ASP A 330 11.07 -18.26 -21.24
CA ASP A 330 12.44 -18.45 -21.73
C ASP A 330 12.76 -17.45 -22.85
N LYS A 331 11.78 -17.10 -23.70
CA LYS A 331 11.92 -16.03 -24.70
C LYS A 331 12.13 -14.65 -24.06
N ALA A 332 11.43 -14.34 -22.97
CA ALA A 332 11.65 -13.11 -22.21
C ALA A 332 13.10 -13.05 -21.69
N LEU A 333 13.59 -14.12 -21.05
CA LEU A 333 14.96 -14.21 -20.52
C LEU A 333 16.03 -14.07 -21.61
N GLN A 334 15.78 -14.58 -22.82
CA GLN A 334 16.72 -14.57 -23.94
C GLN A 334 16.71 -13.26 -24.76
N THR A 335 15.97 -12.24 -24.30
CA THR A 335 15.87 -10.96 -25.01
C THR A 335 17.23 -10.27 -25.09
N LYS A 336 17.88 -10.32 -26.26
CA LYS A 336 19.23 -9.78 -26.47
C LYS A 336 19.24 -8.25 -26.38
N GLY A 337 20.27 -7.70 -25.75
CA GLY A 337 20.48 -6.24 -25.72
C GLY A 337 19.60 -5.48 -24.73
N TYR A 338 18.87 -6.18 -23.86
CA TYR A 338 18.19 -5.61 -22.70
C TYR A 338 18.75 -6.25 -21.42
N ALA A 339 19.06 -5.44 -20.40
CA ALA A 339 19.49 -5.89 -19.09
C ALA A 339 18.36 -5.60 -18.09
N PRO A 340 17.53 -6.61 -17.73
CA PRO A 340 16.43 -6.40 -16.80
C PRO A 340 16.94 -5.98 -15.42
N SER A 341 16.17 -5.14 -14.75
CA SER A 341 16.40 -4.76 -13.36
C SER A 341 16.35 -5.97 -12.40
N GLY A 342 16.86 -5.81 -11.19
CA GLY A 342 16.74 -6.84 -10.15
C GLY A 342 15.29 -7.24 -9.86
N GLN A 343 14.36 -6.27 -9.90
CA GLN A 343 12.93 -6.49 -9.69
C GLN A 343 12.31 -7.29 -10.84
N GLU A 344 12.58 -6.90 -12.10
CA GLU A 344 12.08 -7.61 -13.28
C GLU A 344 12.60 -9.06 -13.34
N ASN A 345 13.87 -9.28 -13.01
CA ASN A 345 14.44 -10.62 -12.93
C ASN A 345 13.76 -11.43 -11.83
N ALA A 346 13.60 -10.88 -10.62
CA ALA A 346 12.89 -11.57 -9.53
C ALA A 346 11.49 -12.01 -9.98
N LEU A 347 10.67 -11.09 -10.50
CA LEU A 347 9.30 -11.41 -10.96
C LEU A 347 9.29 -12.49 -12.06
N LEU A 348 10.20 -12.43 -13.03
CA LEU A 348 10.32 -13.47 -14.06
C LEU A 348 10.68 -14.83 -13.46
N HIS A 349 11.60 -14.88 -12.50
CA HIS A 349 11.96 -16.11 -11.79
C HIS A 349 10.79 -16.67 -10.98
N ILE A 350 9.97 -15.81 -10.33
CA ILE A 350 8.72 -16.22 -9.67
C ILE A 350 7.80 -16.91 -10.68
N ASN A 351 7.48 -16.24 -11.79
CA ASN A 351 6.55 -16.78 -12.79
C ASN A 351 7.04 -18.12 -13.36
N ARG A 352 8.34 -18.22 -13.68
CA ARG A 352 8.97 -19.46 -14.17
C ARG A 352 8.96 -20.57 -13.12
N GLY A 353 9.24 -20.22 -11.87
CA GLY A 353 9.25 -21.14 -10.75
C GLY A 353 7.87 -21.73 -10.47
N ILE A 354 6.84 -20.87 -10.39
CA ILE A 354 5.44 -21.28 -10.23
C ILE A 354 5.01 -22.16 -11.42
N ASN A 355 5.31 -21.76 -12.66
CA ASN A 355 4.99 -22.56 -13.83
C ASN A 355 5.70 -23.93 -13.85
N SER A 356 6.90 -24.03 -13.27
CA SER A 356 7.62 -25.31 -13.11
C SER A 356 6.95 -26.19 -12.06
N TYR A 357 6.49 -25.61 -10.95
CA TYR A 357 5.71 -26.30 -9.92
C TYR A 357 4.45 -26.95 -10.50
N TYR A 358 3.67 -26.22 -11.30
CA TYR A 358 2.46 -26.76 -11.94
C TYR A 358 2.74 -27.82 -13.01
N GLN A 359 3.97 -27.90 -13.52
CA GLN A 359 4.42 -28.99 -14.38
C GLN A 359 4.92 -30.23 -13.59
N GLY A 360 4.99 -30.14 -12.26
CA GLY A 360 5.56 -31.19 -11.40
C GLY A 360 7.08 -31.20 -11.34
N ASP A 361 7.77 -30.22 -11.95
CA ASP A 361 9.22 -30.09 -11.90
C ASP A 361 9.64 -29.28 -10.66
N TYR A 362 9.57 -29.93 -9.50
CA TYR A 362 9.86 -29.29 -8.21
C TYR A 362 11.32 -28.87 -8.08
N ASP A 363 12.28 -29.59 -8.69
CA ASP A 363 13.71 -29.25 -8.60
C ASP A 363 14.00 -27.94 -9.34
N ARG A 364 13.42 -27.76 -10.53
CA ARG A 364 13.50 -26.50 -11.26
C ARG A 364 12.74 -25.38 -10.55
N ALA A 365 11.56 -25.67 -10.00
CA ALA A 365 10.79 -24.71 -9.21
C ALA A 365 11.60 -24.18 -8.01
N ILE A 366 12.20 -25.08 -7.21
CA ILE A 366 13.02 -24.73 -6.05
C ILE A 366 14.20 -23.84 -6.46
N THR A 367 14.91 -24.20 -7.53
CA THR A 367 16.07 -23.44 -8.01
C THR A 367 15.67 -22.01 -8.37
N LEU A 368 14.67 -21.85 -9.24
CA LEU A 368 14.22 -20.55 -9.72
C LEU A 368 13.63 -19.68 -8.60
N LEU A 369 12.83 -20.26 -7.71
CA LEU A 369 12.22 -19.53 -6.60
C LEU A 369 13.25 -19.12 -5.56
N THR A 370 14.28 -19.94 -5.33
CA THR A 370 15.40 -19.60 -4.45
C THR A 370 16.20 -18.41 -5.01
N GLU A 371 16.54 -18.43 -6.30
CA GLU A 371 17.18 -17.29 -7.00
C GLU A 371 16.33 -16.02 -6.86
N SER A 372 15.02 -16.13 -7.05
CA SER A 372 14.10 -15.00 -6.86
C SER A 372 14.14 -14.47 -5.43
N THR A 373 13.97 -15.34 -4.42
CA THR A 373 13.97 -14.91 -3.01
C THR A 373 15.29 -14.25 -2.62
N ALA A 374 16.43 -14.73 -3.13
CA ALA A 374 17.72 -14.10 -2.89
C ALA A 374 17.82 -12.68 -3.49
N LEU A 375 17.27 -12.48 -4.70
CA LEU A 375 17.16 -11.15 -5.31
C LEU A 375 16.24 -10.23 -4.50
N ILE A 376 15.11 -10.75 -4.03
CA ILE A 376 14.14 -10.01 -3.20
C ILE A 376 14.79 -9.57 -1.90
N GLU A 377 15.51 -10.45 -1.20
CA GLU A 377 16.23 -10.11 0.03
C GLU A 377 17.31 -9.06 -0.20
N LYS A 378 18.07 -9.17 -1.31
CA LYS A 378 19.07 -8.16 -1.68
C LYS A 378 18.42 -6.80 -1.93
N LEU A 379 17.31 -6.78 -2.66
CA LEU A 379 16.54 -5.56 -2.93
C LEU A 379 15.99 -4.94 -1.65
N ARG A 380 15.48 -5.77 -0.73
CA ARG A 380 14.93 -5.34 0.57
C ARG A 380 15.96 -4.56 1.39
N ASN A 381 17.19 -5.04 1.50
CA ASN A 381 18.27 -4.35 2.22
C ASN A 381 18.65 -2.99 1.60
N THR A 382 18.40 -2.79 0.30
CA THR A 382 18.70 -1.52 -0.41
C THR A 382 17.52 -0.56 -0.48
N LEU A 383 16.31 -1.07 -0.32
CA LEU A 383 15.04 -0.37 -0.55
C LEU A 383 14.22 -0.19 0.73
N GLU A 384 14.76 -0.60 1.89
CA GLU A 384 14.13 -0.64 3.22
C GLU A 384 13.46 0.67 3.66
N ASN A 385 13.82 1.80 3.05
CA ASN A 385 13.32 3.13 3.40
C ASN A 385 12.19 3.67 2.49
N ASN A 386 11.67 2.86 1.57
CA ASN A 386 10.59 3.32 0.68
C ASN A 386 9.38 2.40 0.81
N GLU A 387 8.29 2.91 1.41
CA GLU A 387 6.98 2.24 1.42
C GLU A 387 6.47 1.92 0.01
N ARG A 388 7.06 2.56 -1.02
CA ARG A 388 6.88 2.30 -2.46
C ARG A 388 7.12 0.86 -2.91
N ASN A 389 7.73 0.01 -2.09
CA ASN A 389 7.97 -1.39 -2.44
C ASN A 389 6.94 -2.35 -1.85
N ARG A 390 5.93 -1.88 -1.12
CA ARG A 390 4.90 -2.75 -0.54
C ARG A 390 4.15 -3.55 -1.61
N SER A 391 3.76 -2.93 -2.73
CA SER A 391 3.11 -3.62 -3.85
C SER A 391 4.01 -4.66 -4.52
N PHE A 392 5.32 -4.41 -4.58
CA PHE A 392 6.31 -5.39 -5.02
C PHE A 392 6.43 -6.53 -4.00
N PHE A 393 6.59 -6.23 -2.71
CA PHE A 393 6.77 -7.25 -1.68
C PHE A 393 5.53 -8.12 -1.47
N LEU A 394 4.32 -7.57 -1.64
CA LEU A 394 3.07 -8.35 -1.69
C LEU A 394 3.10 -9.38 -2.83
N GLN A 395 3.60 -9.00 -4.02
CA GLN A 395 3.76 -9.95 -5.14
C GLN A 395 4.85 -11.00 -4.88
N THR A 396 5.81 -10.71 -4.01
CA THR A 396 6.90 -11.64 -3.68
C THR A 396 6.52 -12.71 -2.66
N GLU A 397 5.42 -12.55 -1.92
CA GLU A 397 4.89 -13.56 -1.00
C GLU A 397 4.67 -14.91 -1.70
N ALA A 398 4.16 -14.85 -2.94
CA ALA A 398 3.97 -16.03 -3.78
C ALA A 398 5.28 -16.81 -3.97
N ALA A 399 6.44 -16.14 -4.06
CA ALA A 399 7.72 -16.80 -4.21
C ALA A 399 8.04 -17.72 -3.03
N TYR A 400 7.93 -17.20 -1.80
CA TYR A 400 8.18 -17.97 -0.57
C TYR A 400 7.16 -19.10 -0.40
N ARG A 401 5.88 -18.83 -0.71
CA ARG A 401 4.79 -19.80 -0.61
C ARG A 401 5.00 -20.98 -1.57
N TYR A 402 5.26 -20.71 -2.85
CA TYR A 402 5.51 -21.76 -3.84
C TYR A 402 6.85 -22.49 -3.62
N LEU A 403 7.87 -21.81 -3.09
CA LEU A 403 9.13 -22.44 -2.71
C LEU A 403 8.91 -23.42 -1.57
N THR A 404 8.18 -23.00 -0.53
CA THR A 404 7.82 -23.83 0.63
C THR A 404 7.13 -25.12 0.19
N ILE A 405 6.05 -25.02 -0.60
CA ILE A 405 5.30 -26.21 -1.03
C ILE A 405 6.06 -27.09 -2.03
N SER A 406 6.99 -26.51 -2.80
CA SER A 406 7.90 -27.29 -3.66
C SER A 406 8.89 -28.09 -2.81
N LEU A 407 9.41 -27.50 -1.74
CA LEU A 407 10.30 -28.18 -0.78
C LEU A 407 9.56 -29.29 -0.01
N ILE A 408 8.30 -29.07 0.41
CA ILE A 408 7.45 -30.11 1.00
C ILE A 408 7.29 -31.28 0.01
N GLY A 409 7.01 -31.00 -1.26
CA GLY A 409 6.88 -32.01 -2.32
C GLY A 409 8.15 -32.84 -2.56
N LYS A 410 9.32 -32.35 -2.13
CA LYS A 410 10.62 -33.04 -2.16
C LYS A 410 11.06 -33.58 -0.79
N SER A 411 10.17 -33.57 0.21
CA SER A 411 10.43 -33.99 1.59
C SER A 411 11.58 -33.23 2.28
N ARG A 412 11.86 -31.99 1.84
CA ARG A 412 12.86 -31.09 2.45
C ARG A 412 12.20 -30.23 3.53
N LEU A 413 11.67 -30.88 4.57
CA LEU A 413 10.70 -30.28 5.50
C LEU A 413 11.28 -29.18 6.39
N VAL A 414 12.52 -29.34 6.86
CA VAL A 414 13.24 -28.32 7.65
C VAL A 414 13.44 -27.05 6.83
N GLU A 415 13.88 -27.18 5.57
CA GLU A 415 14.08 -26.04 4.69
C GLU A 415 12.75 -25.37 4.33
N ALA A 416 11.70 -26.16 4.10
CA ALA A 416 10.36 -25.64 3.85
C ALA A 416 9.87 -24.78 5.02
N PHE A 417 9.99 -25.29 6.26
CA PHE A 417 9.61 -24.53 7.46
C PHE A 417 10.43 -23.25 7.59
N ASN A 418 11.75 -23.32 7.40
CA ASN A 418 12.62 -22.14 7.49
C ASN A 418 12.22 -21.07 6.47
N ILE A 419 12.02 -21.42 5.19
CA ILE A 419 11.59 -20.46 4.17
C ILE A 419 10.24 -19.82 4.55
N TYR A 420 9.30 -20.61 5.06
CA TYR A 420 8.00 -20.10 5.47
C TYR A 420 8.07 -19.19 6.69
N GLU A 421 8.81 -19.60 7.72
CA GLU A 421 9.08 -18.80 8.92
C GLU A 421 9.77 -17.48 8.56
N HIS A 422 10.71 -17.50 7.62
CA HIS A 422 11.36 -16.29 7.09
C HIS A 422 10.37 -15.33 6.45
N SER A 423 9.44 -15.84 5.64
CA SER A 423 8.40 -15.01 5.03
C SER A 423 7.50 -14.36 6.07
N ARG A 424 7.21 -15.04 7.18
CA ARG A 424 6.25 -14.57 8.19
C ARG A 424 6.83 -13.63 9.22
N ALA A 425 8.02 -13.96 9.70
CA ALA A 425 8.62 -13.23 10.81
C ALA A 425 9.07 -11.83 10.38
N ARG A 426 9.47 -11.64 9.12
CA ARG A 426 10.28 -10.49 8.70
C ARG A 426 9.63 -9.12 8.97
N THR A 427 8.41 -8.88 8.50
CA THR A 427 7.79 -7.54 8.64
C THR A 427 7.43 -7.21 10.08
N PHE A 428 6.84 -8.18 10.80
CA PHE A 428 6.54 -8.03 12.23
C PHE A 428 7.82 -7.77 13.04
N LEU A 429 8.87 -8.55 12.80
CA LEU A 429 10.15 -8.39 13.47
C LEU A 429 10.80 -7.04 13.18
N ASN A 430 10.81 -6.57 11.93
CA ASN A 430 11.38 -5.26 11.56
C ASN A 430 10.69 -4.11 12.33
N ASN A 431 9.36 -4.18 12.47
CA ASN A 431 8.60 -3.14 13.17
C ASN A 431 8.83 -3.18 14.69
N ILE A 432 8.95 -4.36 15.29
CA ILE A 432 9.26 -4.48 16.72
C ILE A 432 10.73 -4.16 17.00
N SER A 433 11.65 -4.61 16.15
CA SER A 433 13.08 -4.55 16.41
C SER A 433 13.64 -3.14 16.39
N ILE A 434 13.17 -2.24 15.52
CA ILE A 434 13.66 -0.85 15.52
C ILE A 434 13.33 -0.20 16.86
N ARG A 435 12.08 -0.29 17.29
CA ARG A 435 11.64 0.31 18.56
C ARG A 435 12.28 -0.39 19.76
N SER A 436 12.33 -1.71 19.76
CA SER A 436 12.99 -2.51 20.80
C SER A 436 14.48 -2.21 20.86
N ALA A 437 15.15 -2.00 19.72
CA ALA A 437 16.56 -1.65 19.66
C ALA A 437 16.78 -0.26 20.25
N LEU A 438 15.95 0.73 19.88
CA LEU A 438 16.00 2.08 20.45
C LEU A 438 15.88 2.06 21.97
N THR A 439 14.90 1.33 22.51
CA THR A 439 14.72 1.24 23.98
C THR A 439 15.83 0.44 24.65
N THR A 440 16.31 -0.65 24.04
CA THR A 440 17.34 -1.53 24.64
C THR A 440 18.71 -0.87 24.68
N VAL A 441 19.09 -0.07 23.67
CA VAL A 441 20.37 0.66 23.69
C VAL A 441 20.32 1.91 24.57
N GLY A 442 19.16 2.22 25.16
CA GLY A 442 18.98 3.32 26.10
C GLY A 442 19.13 4.69 25.45
N VAL A 443 18.53 4.90 24.26
CA VAL A 443 18.51 6.23 23.62
C VAL A 443 17.87 7.27 24.55
N SER A 444 18.23 8.54 24.41
CA SER A 444 17.64 9.59 25.25
C SER A 444 16.13 9.74 24.99
N ALA A 445 15.40 10.29 25.96
CA ALA A 445 13.97 10.57 25.79
C ALA A 445 13.70 11.48 24.58
N ASP A 446 14.59 12.43 24.29
CA ASP A 446 14.51 13.33 23.14
C ASP A 446 14.77 12.60 21.80
N GLU A 447 15.72 11.66 21.77
CA GLU A 447 16.00 10.83 20.59
C GLU A 447 14.82 9.92 20.28
N LEU A 448 14.27 9.25 21.29
CA LEU A 448 13.08 8.41 21.12
C LEU A 448 11.86 9.24 20.69
N LYS A 449 11.70 10.44 21.27
CA LYS A 449 10.65 11.39 20.87
C LYS A 449 10.81 11.79 19.41
N LYS A 450 12.02 12.15 18.97
CA LYS A 450 12.30 12.51 17.58
C LYS A 450 11.96 11.38 16.59
N TYR A 451 12.30 10.13 16.94
CA TYR A 451 11.90 8.96 16.13
C TYR A 451 10.39 8.84 16.02
N ASN A 452 9.68 8.94 17.15
CA ASN A 452 8.23 8.84 17.20
C ASN A 452 7.56 9.98 16.41
N ASP A 453 8.03 11.22 16.58
CA ASP A 453 7.50 12.40 15.87
C ASP A 453 7.62 12.24 14.34
N LEU A 454 8.78 11.77 13.87
CA LEU A 454 8.99 11.51 12.44
C LEU A 454 8.12 10.33 11.96
N SER A 455 7.99 9.27 12.75
CA SER A 455 7.15 8.11 12.40
C SER A 455 5.66 8.46 12.33
N ILE A 456 5.17 9.27 13.26
CA ILE A 456 3.79 9.80 13.27
C ILE A 456 3.58 10.71 12.06
N LYS A 457 4.50 11.65 11.82
CA LYS A 457 4.41 12.56 10.68
C LYS A 457 4.37 11.80 9.36
N LYS A 458 5.20 10.76 9.22
CA LYS A 458 5.21 9.87 8.06
C LYS A 458 3.84 9.23 7.86
N ALA A 459 3.31 8.60 8.91
CA ALA A 459 2.02 7.92 8.86
C ALA A 459 0.86 8.89 8.55
N PHE A 460 0.89 10.10 9.11
CA PHE A 460 -0.12 11.12 8.85
C PHE A 460 -0.09 11.64 7.40
N ILE A 461 1.10 11.84 6.84
CA ILE A 461 1.24 12.25 5.44
C ILE A 461 0.78 11.11 4.52
N GLN A 462 1.19 9.87 4.82
CA GLN A 462 0.76 8.67 4.10
C GLN A 462 -0.77 8.53 4.13
N GLN A 463 -1.38 8.73 5.30
CA GLN A 463 -2.83 8.78 5.47
C GLN A 463 -3.49 9.86 4.61
N LYS A 464 -2.89 11.07 4.51
CA LYS A 464 -3.42 12.12 3.64
C LYS A 464 -3.34 11.74 2.16
N ILE A 465 -2.28 11.04 1.75
CA ILE A 465 -2.13 10.51 0.39
C ILE A 465 -3.19 9.43 0.15
N ASP A 466 -3.34 8.45 1.04
CA ASP A 466 -4.25 7.32 0.86
C ASP A 466 -5.74 7.69 0.96
N ASN A 467 -6.08 8.77 1.68
CA ASN A 467 -7.45 9.28 1.82
C ASN A 467 -7.78 10.44 0.87
N SER A 468 -6.87 10.83 -0.02
CA SER A 468 -7.01 12.09 -0.75
C SER A 468 -8.07 12.04 -1.86
N GLN A 469 -9.09 12.89 -1.64
CA GLN A 469 -9.78 13.66 -2.68
C GLN A 469 -9.15 15.08 -2.84
N THR A 470 -7.80 15.22 -2.83
CA THR A 470 -7.07 16.47 -3.13
C THR A 470 -6.46 16.60 -4.55
N GLU A 471 -6.41 17.83 -5.08
CA GLU A 471 -5.82 18.17 -6.38
C GLU A 471 -4.37 17.64 -6.51
N ILE A 472 -3.97 17.22 -7.73
CA ILE A 472 -2.64 16.67 -8.06
C ILE A 472 -1.49 17.44 -7.40
N ALA A 473 -1.58 18.77 -7.34
CA ALA A 473 -0.55 19.63 -6.74
C ALA A 473 -0.38 19.41 -5.23
N GLU A 474 -1.46 19.18 -4.49
CA GLU A 474 -1.41 18.94 -3.04
C GLU A 474 -0.93 17.53 -2.72
N MET A 475 -1.31 16.53 -3.52
CA MET A 475 -0.77 15.18 -3.38
C MET A 475 0.74 15.13 -3.64
N ILE A 476 1.23 15.89 -4.63
CA ILE A 476 2.67 16.04 -4.92
C ILE A 476 3.41 16.64 -3.71
N ILE A 477 2.86 17.67 -3.09
CA ILE A 477 3.42 18.28 -1.88
C ILE A 477 3.44 17.27 -0.73
N LEU A 478 2.35 16.53 -0.53
CA LEU A 478 2.29 15.51 0.51
C LEU A 478 3.29 14.39 0.25
N GLU A 479 3.46 13.91 -0.97
CA GLU A 479 4.50 12.92 -1.27
C GLU A 479 5.92 13.46 -1.10
N GLU A 480 6.16 14.75 -1.37
CA GLU A 480 7.42 15.40 -1.08
C GLU A 480 7.66 15.50 0.44
N GLU A 481 6.64 15.86 1.21
CA GLU A 481 6.68 15.84 2.66
C GLU A 481 6.95 14.41 3.18
N LEU A 482 6.32 13.39 2.60
CA LEU A 482 6.53 11.99 2.97
C LEU A 482 7.98 11.57 2.73
N LYS A 483 8.51 11.89 1.54
CA LYS A 483 9.90 11.63 1.18
C LYS A 483 10.89 12.30 2.11
N ASN A 484 10.64 13.57 2.43
CA ASN A 484 11.48 14.31 3.36
C ASN A 484 11.44 13.67 4.76
N VAL A 485 10.27 13.23 5.21
CA VAL A 485 10.14 12.56 6.51
C VAL A 485 10.80 11.18 6.49
N ASP A 486 10.66 10.39 5.42
CA ASP A 486 11.37 9.12 5.23
C ASP A 486 12.89 9.31 5.25
N PHE A 487 13.39 10.34 4.56
CA PHE A 487 14.79 10.70 4.56
C PHE A 487 15.27 11.13 5.96
N GLN A 488 14.49 11.93 6.68
CA GLN A 488 14.78 12.33 8.06
C GLN A 488 14.81 11.13 9.02
N LEU A 489 13.89 10.18 8.85
CA LEU A 489 13.87 8.91 9.57
C LEU A 489 15.12 8.09 9.27
N SER A 490 15.50 7.96 8.00
CA SER A 490 16.73 7.27 7.59
C SER A 490 17.96 7.90 8.22
N LEU A 491 18.14 9.21 8.08
CA LEU A 491 19.26 9.94 8.66
C LEU A 491 19.30 9.80 10.18
N PHE A 492 18.13 9.85 10.83
CA PHE A 492 18.03 9.63 12.26
C PHE A 492 18.49 8.21 12.64
N ILE A 493 18.01 7.20 11.93
CA ILE A 493 18.38 5.80 12.15
C ILE A 493 19.88 5.59 11.90
N ASP A 494 20.46 6.19 10.86
CA ASP A 494 21.91 6.14 10.60
C ASP A 494 22.71 6.81 11.72
N THR A 495 22.22 7.95 12.23
CA THR A 495 22.82 8.66 13.36
C THR A 495 22.79 7.83 14.64
N ILE A 496 21.65 7.20 14.94
CA ILE A 496 21.51 6.29 16.09
C ILE A 496 22.42 5.07 15.90
N SER A 497 22.47 4.50 14.70
CA SER A 497 23.31 3.35 14.38
C SER A 497 24.79 3.64 14.57
N ALA A 498 25.24 4.85 14.22
CA ALA A 498 26.60 5.31 14.46
C ALA A 498 26.87 5.58 15.95
N LYS A 499 25.91 6.16 16.67
CA LYS A 499 26.04 6.53 18.08
C LYS A 499 25.97 5.32 19.03
N TYR A 500 25.16 4.33 18.68
CA TYR A 500 24.92 3.13 19.47
C TYR A 500 25.24 1.89 18.63
N PRO A 501 26.50 1.43 18.53
CA PRO A 501 26.87 0.32 17.64
C PRO A 501 26.07 -0.99 17.86
N LYS A 502 25.65 -1.26 19.11
CA LYS A 502 24.78 -2.40 19.46
C LYS A 502 23.36 -2.30 18.89
N PHE A 503 22.94 -1.12 18.43
CA PHE A 503 21.65 -0.89 17.80
C PHE A 503 21.49 -1.71 16.52
N ASN A 504 22.55 -1.80 15.70
CA ASN A 504 22.53 -2.58 14.46
C ASN A 504 22.35 -4.08 14.70
N ASP A 505 22.90 -4.59 15.79
CA ASP A 505 22.78 -6.00 16.18
C ASP A 505 21.36 -6.35 16.64
N ILE A 506 20.61 -5.38 17.19
CA ILE A 506 19.24 -5.57 17.70
C ILE A 506 18.19 -5.22 16.63
N LYS A 507 18.48 -4.24 15.75
CA LYS A 507 17.59 -3.78 14.66
C LYS A 507 17.28 -4.89 13.66
N ASN A 508 18.21 -5.80 13.40
CA ASN A 508 18.04 -6.90 12.45
C ASN A 508 17.92 -8.23 13.21
N PRO A 509 16.77 -8.53 13.81
CA PRO A 509 16.61 -9.73 14.61
C PRO A 509 16.84 -10.96 13.72
N LYS A 510 17.67 -11.86 14.21
CA LYS A 510 17.89 -13.15 13.57
C LYS A 510 16.54 -13.89 13.54
N ILE A 511 16.07 -14.24 12.35
CA ILE A 511 14.92 -15.12 12.19
C ILE A 511 15.31 -16.48 12.76
N ILE A 512 14.46 -17.01 13.65
CA ILE A 512 14.66 -18.29 14.29
C ILE A 512 14.39 -19.38 13.27
N GLU A 513 15.33 -20.30 13.12
CA GLU A 513 15.18 -21.47 12.27
C GLU A 513 14.70 -22.67 13.09
N PHE A 514 14.23 -23.73 12.43
CA PHE A 514 13.80 -24.96 13.11
C PHE A 514 14.88 -25.55 14.04
N LYS A 515 16.16 -25.41 13.69
CA LYS A 515 17.28 -25.91 14.53
C LYS A 515 17.33 -25.28 15.92
N ASP A 516 16.73 -24.10 16.09
CA ASP A 516 16.73 -23.32 17.32
C ASP A 516 15.47 -23.62 18.18
N ILE A 517 14.58 -24.53 17.76
CA ILE A 517 13.27 -24.80 18.38
C ILE A 517 13.33 -25.14 19.87
N ASP A 518 14.34 -25.91 20.29
CA ASP A 518 14.53 -26.32 21.69
C ASP A 518 14.87 -25.16 22.62
N THR A 519 15.34 -24.04 22.07
CA THR A 519 15.62 -22.81 22.82
C THR A 519 14.39 -21.92 22.97
N VAL A 520 13.35 -22.16 22.15
CA VAL A 520 12.17 -21.29 22.05
C VAL A 520 10.93 -21.94 22.66
N LEU A 521 10.68 -23.21 22.39
CA LEU A 521 9.51 -23.94 22.91
C LEU A 521 9.86 -24.73 24.17
N LYS A 522 9.00 -24.66 25.18
CA LYS A 522 9.13 -25.47 26.40
C LYS A 522 8.78 -26.93 26.14
N PRO A 523 9.21 -27.86 27.02
CA PRO A 523 8.71 -29.22 27.01
C PRO A 523 7.17 -29.25 27.07
N ASN A 524 6.54 -30.02 26.18
CA ASN A 524 5.09 -30.14 25.98
C ASN A 524 4.38 -28.91 25.37
N ASP A 525 5.11 -27.89 24.92
CA ASP A 525 4.54 -26.84 24.07
C ASP A 525 4.69 -27.23 22.59
N ALA A 526 3.75 -26.79 21.76
CA ALA A 526 3.79 -27.01 20.33
C ALA A 526 3.47 -25.72 19.57
N LEU A 527 4.20 -25.47 18.49
CA LEU A 527 3.83 -24.49 17.47
C LEU A 527 3.02 -25.21 16.40
N LEU A 528 1.82 -24.71 16.13
CA LEU A 528 0.98 -25.16 15.03
C LEU A 528 0.81 -24.02 14.02
N SER A 529 1.55 -24.09 12.91
CA SER A 529 1.62 -23.06 11.88
C SER A 529 0.98 -23.53 10.58
N PHE A 530 0.12 -22.71 9.97
CA PHE A 530 -0.60 -23.07 8.75
C PHE A 530 -0.02 -22.33 7.56
N ILE A 531 0.03 -22.97 6.38
CA ILE A 531 0.32 -22.34 5.10
C ILE A 531 -0.81 -22.67 4.12
N PHE A 532 -1.46 -21.64 3.59
CA PHE A 532 -2.55 -21.80 2.61
C PHE A 532 -2.08 -21.67 1.18
N SER A 533 -2.32 -22.65 0.34
CA SER A 533 -1.97 -22.52 -1.07
C SER A 533 -2.89 -23.38 -1.92
N VAL A 534 -2.49 -23.63 -3.17
CA VAL A 534 -3.07 -24.69 -4.02
C VAL A 534 -3.08 -26.06 -3.33
N LYS A 535 -2.17 -26.26 -2.37
CA LYS A 535 -2.20 -27.31 -1.34
C LYS A 535 -1.88 -26.70 0.02
N SER A 536 -2.79 -26.82 0.96
CA SER A 536 -2.66 -26.27 2.30
C SER A 536 -1.99 -27.27 3.22
N TYR A 537 -1.08 -26.80 4.07
CA TYR A 537 -0.37 -27.64 5.03
C TYR A 537 -0.38 -27.01 6.42
N ALA A 538 -0.30 -27.87 7.44
CA ALA A 538 0.02 -27.50 8.81
C ALA A 538 1.41 -28.03 9.17
N PHE A 539 2.28 -27.14 9.64
CA PHE A 539 3.51 -27.45 10.33
C PHE A 539 3.23 -27.58 11.83
N LEU A 540 3.51 -28.76 12.38
CA LEU A 540 3.53 -29.00 13.82
C LEU A 540 4.99 -29.14 14.27
N CYS A 541 5.41 -28.23 15.14
CA CYS A 541 6.78 -28.16 15.64
C CYS A 541 6.79 -28.25 17.17
N LYS A 542 7.64 -29.12 17.72
CA LYS A 542 7.82 -29.37 19.16
C LYS A 542 9.30 -29.48 19.52
N ALA A 543 9.62 -29.19 20.77
CA ALA A 543 10.97 -29.42 21.29
C ALA A 543 11.35 -30.92 21.20
N GLY A 544 12.62 -31.20 20.86
CA GLY A 544 13.21 -32.53 20.70
C GLY A 544 13.01 -33.16 19.32
N GLN A 545 12.30 -32.50 18.40
CA GLN A 545 12.09 -33.01 17.04
C GLN A 545 13.32 -32.73 16.15
N LYS A 546 13.66 -33.68 15.27
CA LYS A 546 14.73 -33.51 14.27
C LYS A 546 14.27 -32.74 13.03
N GLU A 547 12.97 -32.80 12.73
CA GLU A 547 12.32 -32.12 11.62
C GLU A 547 10.85 -31.84 11.98
N PRO A 548 10.20 -30.84 11.35
CA PRO A 548 8.80 -30.53 11.61
C PRO A 548 7.89 -31.63 11.06
N ILE A 549 6.76 -31.87 11.75
CA ILE A 549 5.69 -32.73 11.22
C ILE A 549 4.85 -31.88 10.27
N VAL A 550 4.70 -32.32 9.03
CA VAL A 550 3.93 -31.61 8.00
C VAL A 550 2.72 -32.43 7.58
N ILE A 551 1.53 -31.86 7.72
CA ILE A 551 0.26 -32.54 7.44
C ILE A 551 -0.50 -31.73 6.39
N GLU A 552 -0.92 -32.36 5.30
CA GLU A 552 -1.82 -31.75 4.31
C GLU A 552 -3.20 -31.56 4.95
N VAL A 553 -3.73 -30.34 4.86
CA VAL A 553 -5.05 -29.96 5.39
C VAL A 553 -5.96 -29.53 4.26
N ASN A 554 -7.27 -29.46 4.51
CA ASN A 554 -8.25 -29.12 3.48
C ASN A 554 -7.93 -27.73 2.87
N ASN A 555 -7.90 -27.63 1.54
CA ASN A 555 -7.59 -26.36 0.85
C ASN A 555 -8.69 -25.29 1.01
N ASN A 556 -9.92 -25.68 1.36
CA ASN A 556 -11.06 -24.78 1.55
C ASN A 556 -11.19 -24.24 2.97
N ILE A 557 -10.21 -24.52 3.83
CA ILE A 557 -10.18 -24.14 5.24
C ILE A 557 -10.31 -22.62 5.46
N ASP A 558 -9.82 -21.81 4.51
CA ASP A 558 -9.95 -20.36 4.54
C ASP A 558 -11.42 -19.91 4.32
N ASN A 559 -12.09 -20.53 3.35
CA ASN A 559 -13.53 -20.33 3.11
C ASN A 559 -14.37 -20.80 4.30
N TYR A 560 -13.96 -21.90 4.94
CA TYR A 560 -14.63 -22.41 6.14
C TYR A 560 -14.50 -21.44 7.32
N ALA A 561 -13.32 -20.84 7.51
CA ALA A 561 -13.11 -19.80 8.52
C ALA A 561 -14.00 -18.57 8.26
N GLU A 562 -14.12 -18.12 7.00
CA GLU A 562 -15.03 -17.03 6.61
C GLU A 562 -16.50 -17.38 6.94
N ILE A 563 -16.95 -18.58 6.57
CA ILE A 563 -18.32 -19.05 6.84
C ILE A 563 -18.58 -19.11 8.34
N MET A 564 -17.65 -19.68 9.10
CA MET A 564 -17.76 -19.84 10.55
C MET A 564 -17.86 -18.48 11.25
N ASN A 565 -17.03 -17.52 10.84
CA ASN A 565 -17.07 -16.16 11.37
C ASN A 565 -18.42 -15.48 11.05
N ASN A 566 -18.86 -15.53 9.80
CA ASN A 566 -20.16 -14.98 9.38
C ASN A 566 -21.36 -15.64 10.09
N SER A 567 -21.27 -16.95 10.35
CA SER A 567 -22.31 -17.73 11.03
C SER A 567 -22.43 -17.37 12.51
N MET A 568 -21.29 -17.11 13.16
CA MET A 568 -21.22 -16.70 14.57
C MET A 568 -21.66 -15.24 14.76
N PHE A 569 -21.37 -14.38 13.79
CA PHE A 569 -21.77 -12.97 13.82
C PHE A 569 -23.29 -12.79 13.66
N ASN A 570 -23.94 -13.65 12.87
CA ASN A 570 -25.35 -13.51 12.51
C ASN A 570 -26.33 -14.35 13.36
N SER A 571 -25.84 -15.25 14.22
CA SER A 571 -26.66 -16.25 14.94
C SER A 571 -27.70 -15.67 15.92
N PHE A 572 -27.67 -14.36 16.22
CA PHE A 572 -28.70 -13.69 17.05
C PHE A 572 -29.64 -12.76 16.27
N LYS A 573 -29.33 -12.39 15.02
CA LYS A 573 -30.16 -11.49 14.21
C LYS A 573 -31.16 -12.22 13.31
N ILE A 574 -31.04 -13.54 13.22
CA ILE A 574 -31.71 -14.38 12.23
C ILE A 574 -32.58 -15.39 12.97
N ASN A 575 -33.88 -15.48 12.65
CA ASN A 575 -34.76 -16.50 13.23
C ASN A 575 -34.28 -17.91 12.80
N SER A 576 -34.68 -18.97 13.52
CA SER A 576 -34.21 -20.35 13.24
C SER A 576 -34.46 -20.84 11.80
N LYS A 577 -35.48 -20.30 11.12
CA LYS A 577 -35.85 -20.58 9.72
C LYS A 577 -34.95 -19.85 8.72
N ASP A 578 -34.56 -18.63 9.04
CA ASP A 578 -33.67 -17.82 8.20
C ASP A 578 -32.20 -18.27 8.32
N TYR A 579 -31.81 -18.92 9.42
CA TYR A 579 -30.45 -19.48 9.59
C TYR A 579 -30.24 -20.73 8.72
N ALA A 580 -31.24 -21.64 8.69
CA ALA A 580 -31.26 -22.76 7.74
C ALA A 580 -31.29 -22.26 6.28
N THR A 581 -31.99 -21.16 6.02
CA THR A 581 -32.02 -20.50 4.70
C THR A 581 -30.70 -19.81 4.36
N ALA A 582 -29.98 -19.25 5.34
CA ALA A 582 -28.64 -18.67 5.15
C ALA A 582 -27.59 -19.74 4.86
N ILE A 583 -27.63 -20.88 5.56
CA ILE A 583 -26.81 -22.06 5.24
C ILE A 583 -27.16 -22.57 3.83
N ASN A 584 -28.45 -22.71 3.48
CA ASN A 584 -28.87 -23.09 2.13
C ASN A 584 -28.47 -22.05 1.07
N ASN A 585 -28.51 -20.76 1.34
CA ASN A 585 -28.09 -19.71 0.40
C ASN A 585 -26.57 -19.67 0.24
N LEU A 586 -25.79 -19.97 1.28
CA LEU A 586 -24.34 -20.16 1.19
C LEU A 586 -23.99 -21.42 0.37
N LEU A 587 -24.80 -22.48 0.47
CA LEU A 587 -24.70 -23.69 -0.35
C LEU A 587 -25.13 -23.46 -1.82
N ILE A 588 -26.14 -22.63 -2.08
CA ILE A 588 -26.73 -22.36 -3.42
C ILE A 588 -25.95 -21.30 -4.20
N ARG A 589 -25.34 -20.30 -3.54
CA ARG A 589 -24.57 -19.21 -4.21
C ARG A 589 -23.18 -19.61 -4.71
N GLY A 590 -22.85 -20.91 -4.78
CA GLY A 590 -21.64 -21.39 -5.48
C GLY A 590 -20.29 -21.07 -4.84
N LYS A 591 -20.25 -20.55 -3.59
CA LYS A 591 -19.00 -20.38 -2.82
C LYS A 591 -18.47 -21.71 -2.25
N MET A 592 -19.27 -22.78 -2.29
CA MET A 592 -18.84 -24.16 -2.13
C MET A 592 -19.15 -24.90 -3.42
N ASP A 593 -18.13 -25.35 -4.14
CA ASP A 593 -18.35 -26.24 -5.28
C ASP A 593 -18.66 -27.67 -4.79
N LEU A 594 -19.95 -27.94 -4.59
CA LEU A 594 -20.47 -29.29 -4.30
C LEU A 594 -20.73 -30.08 -5.58
N THR A 595 -20.47 -29.51 -6.77
CA THR A 595 -20.69 -30.17 -8.05
C THR A 595 -19.52 -31.07 -8.46
N ALA A 596 -18.35 -30.90 -7.82
CA ALA A 596 -17.27 -31.89 -7.82
C ALA A 596 -17.67 -33.11 -6.94
N SER A 597 -18.56 -33.93 -7.50
CA SER A 597 -19.19 -35.08 -6.86
C SER A 597 -18.23 -36.24 -6.55
N THR A 598 -17.30 -36.08 -5.61
CA THR A 598 -16.53 -37.21 -5.04
C THR A 598 -16.06 -37.04 -3.58
N THR A 599 -16.13 -35.86 -2.96
CA THR A 599 -15.64 -35.71 -1.58
C THR A 599 -16.69 -36.08 -0.53
N LEU A 600 -16.28 -36.92 0.42
CA LEU A 600 -17.04 -37.33 1.62
C LEU A 600 -17.68 -36.15 2.36
N ASP A 601 -17.08 -34.97 2.25
CA ASP A 601 -17.44 -33.71 2.88
C ASP A 601 -18.78 -33.14 2.38
N ALA A 602 -19.01 -33.19 1.07
CA ALA A 602 -20.25 -32.73 0.44
C ALA A 602 -21.45 -33.60 0.89
N THR A 603 -21.23 -34.91 1.01
CA THR A 603 -22.27 -35.87 1.41
C THR A 603 -22.61 -35.74 2.90
N LYS A 604 -21.61 -35.53 3.77
CA LYS A 604 -21.81 -35.26 5.21
C LYS A 604 -22.57 -33.94 5.43
N MET A 605 -22.17 -32.85 4.76
CA MET A 605 -22.86 -31.56 4.85
C MET A 605 -24.28 -31.61 4.30
N ARG A 606 -24.51 -32.33 3.19
CA ARG A 606 -25.85 -32.57 2.64
C ARG A 606 -26.69 -33.44 3.58
N GLY A 607 -26.10 -34.42 4.27
CA GLY A 607 -26.76 -35.21 5.31
C GLY A 607 -27.19 -34.36 6.51
N ILE A 608 -26.30 -33.50 7.01
CA ILE A 608 -26.61 -32.52 8.08
C ILE A 608 -27.76 -31.60 7.67
N ALA A 609 -27.76 -31.11 6.42
CA ALA A 609 -28.84 -30.27 5.88
C ALA A 609 -30.16 -31.04 5.68
N LEU A 610 -30.11 -32.32 5.29
CA LEU A 610 -31.29 -33.16 5.06
C LEU A 610 -31.96 -33.64 6.36
N GLU A 611 -31.20 -33.90 7.42
CA GLU A 611 -31.76 -34.15 8.77
C GLU A 611 -32.51 -32.92 9.33
N GLN A 612 -32.16 -31.72 8.84
CA GLN A 612 -32.69 -30.42 9.26
C GLN A 612 -33.88 -29.93 8.42
N ASN A 613 -34.40 -30.76 7.50
CA ASN A 613 -35.72 -30.52 6.89
C ASN A 613 -36.90 -30.76 7.87
N ARG A 614 -36.60 -31.00 9.16
CA ARG A 614 -37.56 -30.89 10.26
C ARG A 614 -37.51 -29.45 10.81
N GLU A 615 -38.66 -28.86 11.13
CA GLU A 615 -38.71 -27.55 11.78
C GLU A 615 -37.81 -27.53 13.02
N VAL A 616 -36.84 -26.61 13.05
CA VAL A 616 -35.98 -26.35 14.21
C VAL A 616 -36.85 -25.73 15.30
N GLN A 617 -37.29 -26.54 16.26
CA GLN A 617 -38.30 -26.16 17.25
C GLN A 617 -37.69 -25.65 18.57
N SER A 618 -36.38 -25.80 18.80
CA SER A 618 -35.74 -25.44 20.07
C SER A 618 -34.31 -24.88 19.96
N ALA A 619 -33.85 -24.17 21.00
CA ALA A 619 -32.45 -23.75 21.14
C ALA A 619 -31.47 -24.94 21.19
N THR A 620 -31.94 -26.10 21.64
CA THR A 620 -31.18 -27.37 21.67
C THR A 620 -30.86 -27.87 20.27
N ASP A 621 -31.79 -27.71 19.32
CA ASP A 621 -31.59 -28.12 17.93
C ASP A 621 -30.51 -27.26 17.26
N ILE A 622 -30.52 -25.94 17.48
CA ILE A 622 -29.47 -25.02 17.00
C ILE A 622 -28.11 -25.40 17.57
N MET A 623 -28.04 -25.73 18.86
CA MET A 623 -26.79 -26.16 19.50
C MET A 623 -26.25 -27.48 18.91
N ASN A 624 -27.12 -28.40 18.50
CA ASN A 624 -26.72 -29.63 17.82
C ASN A 624 -26.22 -29.36 16.39
N VAL A 625 -26.85 -28.44 15.65
CA VAL A 625 -26.39 -28.00 14.32
C VAL A 625 -25.00 -27.39 14.42
N LEU A 626 -24.82 -26.45 15.36
CA LEU A 626 -23.52 -25.85 15.62
C LEU A 626 -22.52 -26.96 15.98
N LYS A 627 -22.82 -27.83 16.92
CA LYS A 627 -21.93 -28.93 17.31
C LYS A 627 -21.48 -29.80 16.12
N ASN A 628 -22.38 -30.10 15.19
CA ASN A 628 -22.05 -30.86 13.98
C ASN A 628 -21.18 -30.05 13.00
N LEU A 629 -21.46 -28.76 12.83
CA LEU A 629 -20.62 -27.85 12.03
C LEU A 629 -19.22 -27.69 12.64
N TYR A 630 -19.13 -27.41 13.94
CA TYR A 630 -17.88 -27.31 14.69
C TYR A 630 -17.08 -28.62 14.65
N GLY A 631 -17.74 -29.77 14.74
CA GLY A 631 -17.11 -31.08 14.57
C GLY A 631 -16.61 -31.31 13.14
N PHE A 632 -17.40 -30.95 12.13
CA PHE A 632 -16.99 -31.02 10.72
C PHE A 632 -15.80 -30.11 10.42
N PHE A 633 -15.84 -28.86 10.89
CA PHE A 633 -14.73 -27.92 10.74
C PHE A 633 -13.50 -28.42 11.48
N ALA A 634 -13.65 -28.97 12.70
CA ALA A 634 -12.55 -29.57 13.43
C ALA A 634 -11.94 -30.78 12.70
N GLU A 635 -12.74 -31.66 12.08
CA GLU A 635 -12.22 -32.77 11.25
C GLU A 635 -11.48 -32.26 10.00
N SER A 636 -11.94 -31.16 9.42
CA SER A 636 -11.36 -30.55 8.22
C SER A 636 -10.07 -29.76 8.50
N PHE A 637 -9.93 -29.24 9.72
CA PHE A 637 -8.84 -28.36 10.14
C PHE A 637 -7.80 -29.05 11.05
N LEU A 638 -8.24 -29.90 11.98
CA LEU A 638 -7.41 -30.76 12.82
C LEU A 638 -7.62 -32.23 12.41
N THR A 639 -6.84 -32.70 11.43
CA THR A 639 -6.94 -34.10 10.99
C THR A 639 -6.71 -35.07 12.15
N LYS A 640 -7.15 -36.32 11.99
CA LYS A 640 -6.92 -37.36 12.99
C LYS A 640 -5.43 -37.54 13.29
N GLU A 641 -4.55 -37.46 12.28
CA GLU A 641 -3.11 -37.52 12.52
C GLU A 641 -2.66 -36.36 13.41
N LEU A 642 -3.06 -35.13 13.07
CA LEU A 642 -2.67 -33.94 13.82
C LEU A 642 -3.15 -33.96 15.28
N GLN A 643 -4.39 -34.44 15.53
CA GLN A 643 -4.92 -34.59 16.89
C GLN A 643 -4.14 -35.62 17.72
N ASN A 644 -3.68 -36.72 17.10
CA ASN A 644 -2.86 -37.72 17.80
C ASN A 644 -1.49 -37.15 18.17
N GLU A 645 -0.88 -36.42 17.25
CA GLU A 645 0.41 -35.76 17.47
C GLU A 645 0.33 -34.67 18.55
N LEU A 646 -0.85 -34.11 18.83
CA LEU A 646 -1.04 -33.12 19.90
C LEU A 646 -1.37 -33.72 21.27
N SER A 647 -1.49 -35.05 21.41
CA SER A 647 -2.08 -35.68 22.59
C SER A 647 -1.32 -35.46 23.92
N ASP A 648 -0.02 -35.22 23.88
CA ASP A 648 0.87 -34.90 25.01
C ASP A 648 1.15 -33.39 25.17
N THR A 649 0.58 -32.56 24.29
CA THR A 649 0.77 -31.11 24.30
C THR A 649 -0.03 -30.46 25.43
N LYS A 650 0.57 -29.50 26.13
CA LYS A 650 -0.10 -28.63 27.12
C LYS A 650 -0.51 -27.30 26.51
N THR A 651 0.39 -26.66 25.77
CA THR A 651 0.17 -25.34 25.14
C THR A 651 0.33 -25.44 23.63
N ILE A 652 -0.63 -24.88 22.90
CA ILE A 652 -0.57 -24.71 21.46
C ILE A 652 -0.35 -23.22 21.17
N TYR A 653 0.82 -22.89 20.63
CA TYR A 653 1.06 -21.64 19.94
C TYR A 653 0.49 -21.75 18.54
N PHE A 654 -0.68 -21.16 18.34
CA PHE A 654 -1.40 -21.20 17.08
C PHE A 654 -0.92 -20.06 16.18
N SER A 655 -0.38 -20.41 15.02
CA SER A 655 0.17 -19.46 14.05
C SER A 655 -0.61 -19.51 12.74
N PRO A 656 -1.76 -18.80 12.66
CA PRO A 656 -2.66 -18.87 11.52
C PRO A 656 -2.15 -18.17 10.25
N ASP A 657 -2.71 -18.54 9.11
CA ASP A 657 -2.59 -17.87 7.81
C ASP A 657 -4.00 -17.54 7.31
N GLY A 658 -4.16 -16.53 6.45
CA GLY A 658 -5.48 -16.15 5.92
C GLY A 658 -6.54 -15.82 7.00
N ASN A 659 -7.80 -16.12 6.72
CA ASN A 659 -8.94 -15.84 7.59
C ASN A 659 -8.94 -16.64 8.90
N LEU A 660 -8.02 -17.60 9.10
CA LEU A 660 -7.89 -18.32 10.37
C LEU A 660 -7.57 -17.40 11.55
N TRP A 661 -6.95 -16.26 11.28
CA TRP A 661 -6.73 -15.20 12.25
C TRP A 661 -8.02 -14.76 12.95
N THR A 662 -9.15 -14.84 12.26
CA THR A 662 -10.48 -14.47 12.77
C THR A 662 -11.30 -15.65 13.29
N MET A 663 -10.73 -16.86 13.28
CA MET A 663 -11.44 -18.08 13.69
C MET A 663 -11.23 -18.38 15.18
N PRO A 664 -12.28 -18.65 15.96
CA PRO A 664 -12.16 -19.01 17.38
C PRO A 664 -11.72 -20.49 17.54
N VAL A 665 -10.44 -20.80 17.32
CA VAL A 665 -9.97 -22.20 17.25
C VAL A 665 -10.18 -22.99 18.54
N GLY A 666 -10.24 -22.31 19.68
CA GLY A 666 -10.57 -22.93 20.96
C GLY A 666 -11.95 -23.57 21.02
N ALA A 667 -12.91 -23.07 20.23
CA ALA A 667 -14.26 -23.60 20.15
C ALA A 667 -14.42 -24.78 19.17
N LEU A 668 -13.36 -25.18 18.46
CA LEU A 668 -13.40 -26.39 17.63
C LEU A 668 -13.62 -27.63 18.51
N ILE A 669 -14.45 -28.56 18.03
CA ILE A 669 -14.82 -29.75 18.80
C ILE A 669 -14.00 -30.93 18.31
N ILE A 670 -13.06 -31.37 19.14
CA ILE A 670 -12.22 -32.53 18.88
C ILE A 670 -12.81 -33.80 19.52
N ARG A 671 -12.43 -34.95 18.96
CA ARG A 671 -12.84 -36.26 19.46
C ARG A 671 -11.65 -36.94 20.11
N ASP A 672 -11.80 -37.29 21.38
CA ASP A 672 -10.87 -38.23 22.01
C ASP A 672 -11.16 -39.63 21.46
N TYR A 673 -10.27 -40.12 20.60
CA TYR A 673 -10.41 -41.43 19.96
C TYR A 673 -10.28 -42.61 20.94
N LYS A 674 -9.69 -42.41 22.13
CA LYS A 674 -9.59 -43.45 23.16
C LYS A 674 -10.87 -43.56 23.98
N SER A 675 -11.44 -42.43 24.40
CA SER A 675 -12.65 -42.41 25.24
C SER A 675 -13.96 -42.27 24.45
N GLY A 676 -13.89 -41.89 23.16
CA GLY A 676 -15.04 -41.60 22.32
C GLY A 676 -15.74 -40.27 22.63
N LYS A 677 -15.27 -39.52 23.63
CA LYS A 677 -15.88 -38.26 24.08
C LYS A 677 -15.44 -37.08 23.22
N TYR A 678 -16.32 -36.09 23.12
CA TYR A 678 -16.06 -34.83 22.43
C TYR A 678 -15.71 -33.73 23.42
N TYR A 679 -14.76 -32.88 23.06
CA TYR A 679 -14.27 -31.77 23.87
C TYR A 679 -14.09 -30.54 23.00
N TYR A 680 -14.29 -29.35 23.55
CA TYR A 680 -13.74 -28.17 22.89
C TYR A 680 -12.21 -28.24 22.95
N LEU A 681 -11.53 -27.75 21.92
CA LEU A 681 -10.07 -27.79 21.83
C LEU A 681 -9.42 -27.14 23.05
N GLU A 682 -9.96 -26.00 23.48
CA GLU A 682 -9.51 -25.29 24.68
C GLU A 682 -9.77 -26.06 25.98
N ASP A 683 -10.69 -27.03 26.04
CA ASP A 683 -10.85 -27.86 27.24
C ASP A 683 -9.61 -28.73 27.49
N LYS A 684 -8.80 -28.99 26.46
CA LYS A 684 -7.59 -29.82 26.53
C LYS A 684 -6.31 -29.01 26.51
N PHE A 685 -6.25 -27.93 25.73
CA PHE A 685 -5.03 -27.18 25.48
C PHE A 685 -5.12 -25.73 25.92
N ASN A 686 -4.04 -25.18 26.46
CA ASN A 686 -3.86 -23.73 26.53
C ASN A 686 -3.56 -23.23 25.10
N ILE A 687 -4.31 -22.26 24.59
CA ILE A 687 -4.14 -21.76 23.22
C ILE A 687 -3.67 -20.31 23.26
N SER A 688 -2.61 -19.99 22.51
CA SER A 688 -2.13 -18.62 22.32
C SER A 688 -1.86 -18.34 20.85
N TYR A 689 -2.35 -17.22 20.33
CA TYR A 689 -2.16 -16.82 18.93
C TYR A 689 -0.83 -16.08 18.78
N VAL A 690 -0.03 -16.47 17.79
CA VAL A 690 1.28 -15.87 17.53
C VAL A 690 1.57 -15.77 16.04
N GLN A 691 2.33 -14.76 15.64
CA GLN A 691 2.66 -14.51 14.23
C GLN A 691 3.66 -15.54 13.69
N SER A 692 4.61 -16.00 14.49
CA SER A 692 5.67 -16.91 14.02
C SER A 692 6.46 -17.51 15.19
N LEU A 693 7.35 -18.47 14.93
CA LEU A 693 8.27 -19.01 15.94
C LEU A 693 9.22 -17.91 16.46
N SER A 694 9.71 -17.08 15.56
CA SER A 694 10.59 -15.95 15.88
C SER A 694 9.89 -14.90 16.75
N ALA A 695 8.60 -14.68 16.53
CA ALA A 695 7.79 -13.83 17.40
C ALA A 695 7.74 -14.39 18.84
N ILE A 696 7.63 -15.72 19.00
CA ILE A 696 7.68 -16.35 20.33
C ILE A 696 9.02 -16.04 21.01
N SER A 697 10.13 -16.30 20.31
CA SER A 697 11.47 -16.06 20.83
C SER A 697 11.66 -14.60 21.26
N LEU A 698 11.25 -13.65 20.42
CA LEU A 698 11.39 -12.22 20.71
C LEU A 698 10.55 -11.79 21.93
N LEU A 699 9.28 -12.22 21.99
CA LEU A 699 8.39 -11.87 23.10
C LEU A 699 8.79 -12.57 24.41
N ALA A 700 9.41 -13.75 24.34
CA ALA A 700 9.92 -14.48 25.50
C ALA A 700 11.24 -13.88 26.04
N GLN A 701 12.10 -13.33 25.18
CA GLN A 701 13.37 -12.72 25.58
C GLN A 701 13.21 -11.38 26.33
N LYS A 702 12.04 -10.74 26.30
CA LYS A 702 11.77 -9.48 27.04
C LYS A 702 11.82 -9.61 28.58
N ASN A 703 12.26 -10.74 29.14
CA ASN A 703 12.28 -11.05 30.58
C ASN A 703 13.33 -10.30 31.43
N LEU A 704 14.00 -9.27 30.91
CA LEU A 704 14.91 -8.40 31.68
C LEU A 704 14.24 -7.05 31.96
N SER A 705 13.24 -7.02 32.85
CA SER A 705 12.50 -5.79 33.16
C SER A 705 12.29 -5.57 34.66
N THR A 706 12.28 -4.29 35.06
CA THR A 706 11.92 -3.82 36.40
C THR A 706 10.58 -4.39 36.87
N PRO A 707 10.43 -4.79 38.14
CA PRO A 707 9.19 -5.33 38.67
C PRO A 707 8.01 -4.38 38.45
N HIS A 708 6.86 -4.94 38.09
CA HIS A 708 5.59 -4.21 38.03
C HIS A 708 5.20 -3.72 39.41
N SER A 709 5.03 -2.40 39.57
CA SER A 709 4.59 -1.80 40.83
C SER A 709 3.10 -1.48 40.83
N ILE A 710 2.43 -1.43 39.68
CA ILE A 710 0.99 -1.18 39.52
C ILE A 710 0.33 -2.45 38.97
N ASP A 711 -0.73 -2.93 39.62
CA ASP A 711 -1.42 -4.14 39.18
C ASP A 711 -2.26 -3.87 37.93
N LEU A 712 -3.10 -2.83 37.98
CA LEU A 712 -4.06 -2.49 36.92
C LEU A 712 -4.07 -0.99 36.60
N ILE A 713 -4.07 -0.65 35.32
CA ILE A 713 -4.60 0.64 34.84
C ILE A 713 -5.80 0.37 33.94
N GLY A 714 -6.96 0.94 34.26
CA GLY A 714 -8.22 0.71 33.55
C GLY A 714 -8.84 1.99 32.97
N PHE A 715 -9.28 1.92 31.73
CA PHE A 715 -9.97 2.98 31.01
C PHE A 715 -11.35 2.47 30.56
N GLY A 716 -12.43 3.13 30.98
CA GLY A 716 -13.77 2.75 30.53
C GLY A 716 -14.84 3.76 30.91
N GLY A 717 -16.09 3.51 30.52
CA GLY A 717 -17.19 4.46 30.63
C GLY A 717 -16.90 5.76 29.88
N ALA A 718 -16.20 5.69 28.75
CA ALA A 718 -15.94 6.83 27.88
C ALA A 718 -17.26 7.52 27.50
N SER A 719 -17.23 8.85 27.39
CA SER A 719 -18.41 9.67 27.14
C SER A 719 -18.48 10.04 25.66
N TYR A 720 -19.61 9.77 25.01
CA TYR A 720 -19.82 10.11 23.60
C TYR A 720 -20.92 11.17 23.44
N PRO A 721 -20.75 12.18 22.56
CA PRO A 721 -21.76 13.21 22.35
C PRO A 721 -23.04 12.59 21.78
N PHE A 722 -24.15 12.82 22.48
CA PHE A 722 -25.45 12.27 22.13
C PHE A 722 -25.97 12.89 20.83
N THR A 723 -25.81 12.23 19.68
CA THR A 723 -26.44 12.70 18.44
C THR A 723 -27.91 12.29 18.42
N SER A 724 -28.79 13.19 18.87
CA SER A 724 -30.23 13.08 18.70
C SER A 724 -30.68 13.37 17.26
N LYS A 725 -30.23 12.56 16.28
CA LYS A 725 -31.07 12.36 15.10
C LYS A 725 -32.04 11.24 15.42
N LYS A 726 -33.33 11.59 15.53
CA LYS A 726 -34.42 10.63 15.44
C LYS A 726 -34.24 9.80 14.16
N THR A 727 -33.67 8.61 14.28
CA THR A 727 -34.32 7.42 13.72
C THR A 727 -35.26 6.89 14.80
N SER A 728 -36.32 7.66 15.09
CA SER A 728 -37.51 7.06 15.68
C SER A 728 -38.07 6.12 14.62
N THR A 729 -38.07 4.82 14.94
CA THR A 729 -38.46 3.64 14.13
C THR A 729 -37.31 2.96 13.37
N GLY A 730 -36.60 2.07 14.07
CA GLY A 730 -35.73 1.05 13.48
C GLY A 730 -35.64 -0.23 14.31
N SER A 731 -35.91 -0.18 15.62
CA SER A 731 -35.72 -1.33 16.51
C SER A 731 -36.87 -1.61 17.50
N LYS A 732 -38.04 -0.95 17.36
CA LYS A 732 -39.22 -1.23 18.23
C LYS A 732 -40.58 -1.34 17.54
N GLN A 733 -40.67 -1.40 16.21
CA GLN A 733 -41.96 -1.55 15.51
C GLN A 733 -41.95 -2.54 14.33
N LEU A 734 -41.16 -3.60 14.41
CA LEU A 734 -41.32 -4.81 13.57
C LEU A 734 -41.91 -5.98 14.38
N LEU A 735 -42.64 -5.66 15.45
CA LEU A 735 -43.53 -6.59 16.13
C LEU A 735 -44.94 -6.31 15.64
N LYS A 736 -45.44 -7.25 14.81
CA LYS A 736 -46.78 -7.38 14.22
C LYS A 736 -46.99 -6.75 12.83
N LYS A 737 -46.75 -7.54 11.78
CA LYS A 737 -47.75 -7.94 10.76
C LYS A 737 -47.12 -8.85 9.69
N ASP A 738 -47.85 -9.91 9.37
CA ASP A 738 -47.87 -10.86 8.23
C ASP A 738 -46.65 -11.08 7.31
N PRO A 739 -46.52 -12.29 6.72
CA PRO A 739 -45.30 -12.74 6.05
C PRO A 739 -45.06 -11.95 4.76
N LEU A 740 -43.88 -11.33 4.65
CA LEU A 740 -43.40 -10.68 3.44
C LEU A 740 -43.20 -11.74 2.34
N THR A 741 -43.76 -11.47 1.16
CA THR A 741 -43.72 -12.35 -0.02
C THR A 741 -42.39 -12.23 -0.78
N ASP A 742 -42.01 -13.28 -1.53
CA ASP A 742 -40.75 -13.43 -2.31
C ASP A 742 -40.36 -12.25 -3.21
N LYS A 743 -41.26 -11.30 -3.48
CA LYS A 743 -40.98 -10.08 -4.24
C LYS A 743 -40.21 -9.01 -3.44
N ASP A 744 -40.29 -9.03 -2.10
CA ASP A 744 -39.59 -8.07 -1.22
C ASP A 744 -38.14 -8.47 -0.94
N LEU A 745 -37.77 -9.75 -1.15
CA LEU A 745 -36.40 -10.26 -1.02
C LEU A 745 -35.48 -9.87 -2.18
N THR A 746 -36.02 -9.33 -3.28
CA THR A 746 -35.25 -8.96 -4.48
C THR A 746 -34.78 -7.49 -4.46
N LEU A 747 -35.25 -6.67 -3.49
CA LEU A 747 -34.91 -5.24 -3.38
C LEU A 747 -33.95 -4.87 -2.23
N MET A 748 -33.31 -5.84 -1.58
CA MET A 748 -32.26 -5.60 -0.56
C MET A 748 -30.85 -6.04 -0.99
N ILE A 749 -30.60 -6.21 -2.29
CA ILE A 749 -29.27 -6.62 -2.80
C ILE A 749 -28.51 -5.51 -3.52
N HIS A 750 -29.11 -4.42 -3.99
CA HIS A 750 -28.36 -3.33 -4.64
C HIS A 750 -28.80 -1.96 -4.13
N GLU A 751 -27.83 -1.05 -4.03
CA GLU A 751 -27.89 0.36 -3.64
C GLU A 751 -27.43 0.68 -2.20
N ILE A 752 -26.11 0.60 -1.99
CA ILE A 752 -25.44 1.76 -1.37
C ILE A 752 -25.47 2.84 -2.47
N PRO A 753 -26.13 3.99 -2.27
CA PRO A 753 -26.05 5.07 -3.23
C PRO A 753 -24.58 5.48 -3.40
N ALA A 754 -24.13 5.55 -4.64
CA ALA A 754 -22.77 5.97 -5.03
C ALA A 754 -22.49 7.46 -4.78
N GLU A 755 -23.20 8.11 -3.85
CA GLU A 755 -23.16 9.54 -3.61
C GLU A 755 -23.10 9.86 -2.11
N SER A 756 -21.92 9.67 -1.51
CA SER A 756 -21.38 10.55 -0.46
C SER A 756 -19.92 10.22 -0.15
N ARG A 757 -19.03 10.26 -1.15
CA ARG A 757 -17.61 10.51 -0.90
C ARG A 757 -17.46 12.03 -0.79
N THR A 758 -17.62 12.58 0.41
CA THR A 758 -17.30 13.98 0.68
C THR A 758 -15.84 14.08 1.15
N PRO A 759 -15.02 14.98 0.56
CA PRO A 759 -13.60 15.11 0.90
C PRO A 759 -13.38 15.45 2.37
N TYR A 760 -12.33 14.88 2.98
CA TYR A 760 -11.92 15.19 4.35
C TYR A 760 -10.69 16.11 4.36
N GLU A 761 -10.94 17.39 4.65
CA GLU A 761 -9.91 18.40 4.94
C GLU A 761 -9.46 18.24 6.40
N GLY A 762 -8.17 17.96 6.60
CA GLY A 762 -7.64 17.42 7.86
C GLY A 762 -7.70 18.33 9.10
N ARG A 763 -7.86 17.67 10.26
CA ARG A 763 -7.16 17.91 11.55
C ARG A 763 -7.68 17.06 12.74
N ASN A 764 -8.68 16.20 12.53
CA ASN A 764 -9.50 15.53 13.56
C ASN A 764 -10.07 14.17 13.06
N LEU A 765 -9.53 13.01 13.47
CA LEU A 765 -10.05 11.68 13.05
C LEU A 765 -11.56 11.52 13.30
N ALA A 766 -12.14 12.29 14.24
CA ALA A 766 -13.57 12.31 14.46
C ALA A 766 -14.38 12.61 13.18
N ASP A 767 -13.95 13.54 12.32
CA ASP A 767 -14.72 13.83 11.10
C ASP A 767 -14.48 12.80 9.98
N TYR A 768 -13.39 12.02 10.01
CA TYR A 768 -13.20 10.86 9.13
C TYR A 768 -14.23 9.77 9.46
N TYR A 769 -14.34 9.39 10.74
CA TYR A 769 -15.29 8.38 11.18
C TYR A 769 -16.74 8.84 11.05
N GLN A 770 -17.02 10.12 11.33
CA GLN A 770 -18.35 10.70 11.12
C GLN A 770 -18.76 10.70 9.64
N LYS A 771 -17.83 10.95 8.71
CA LYS A 771 -18.09 10.88 7.25
C LYS A 771 -18.35 9.47 6.76
N LYS A 772 -17.78 8.44 7.40
CA LYS A 772 -18.15 7.03 7.18
C LYS A 772 -19.51 6.64 7.80
N GLY A 773 -20.24 7.59 8.40
CA GLY A 773 -21.54 7.35 9.01
C GLY A 773 -21.47 6.59 10.34
N LEU A 774 -20.30 6.51 10.96
CA LEU A 774 -20.11 5.85 12.26
C LEU A 774 -20.52 6.79 13.39
N SER A 775 -21.35 6.29 14.30
CA SER A 775 -21.78 7.00 15.50
C SER A 775 -21.56 6.13 16.72
N TRP A 776 -20.92 6.69 17.75
CA TRP A 776 -20.61 5.99 18.99
C TRP A 776 -21.68 6.30 20.05
N VAL A 777 -22.08 5.26 20.76
CA VAL A 777 -23.01 5.37 21.89
C VAL A 777 -22.32 4.88 23.15
N ASP A 778 -22.74 5.43 24.30
CA ASP A 778 -22.22 5.03 25.59
C ASP A 778 -22.35 3.52 25.82
N LEU A 779 -21.24 2.91 26.20
CA LEU A 779 -21.17 1.49 26.54
C LEU A 779 -21.63 1.30 27.99
N GLY A 780 -22.90 0.96 28.19
CA GLY A 780 -23.50 0.79 29.52
C GLY A 780 -22.74 -0.18 30.43
N PHE A 781 -22.15 -1.25 29.88
CA PHE A 781 -21.31 -2.20 30.62
C PHE A 781 -19.94 -1.70 31.01
N SER A 782 -19.36 -0.79 30.23
CA SER A 782 -17.93 -0.49 30.30
C SER A 782 -17.53 0.07 31.68
N LYS A 783 -18.36 0.97 32.23
CA LYS A 783 -18.17 1.49 33.59
C LYS A 783 -18.22 0.37 34.64
N ASN A 784 -19.14 -0.57 34.49
CA ASN A 784 -19.28 -1.69 35.43
C ASN A 784 -18.08 -2.63 35.37
N GLU A 785 -17.54 -2.88 34.19
CA GLU A 785 -16.34 -3.71 34.03
C GLU A 785 -15.13 -3.11 34.76
N ILE A 786 -14.90 -1.80 34.62
CA ILE A 786 -13.84 -1.10 35.35
C ILE A 786 -14.03 -1.18 36.87
N MET A 787 -15.28 -1.04 37.35
CA MET A 787 -15.59 -1.19 38.78
C MET A 787 -15.41 -2.63 39.30
N VAL A 788 -15.71 -3.64 38.49
CA VAL A 788 -15.46 -5.05 38.86
C VAL A 788 -13.96 -5.30 38.96
N ALA A 789 -13.18 -4.81 37.99
CA ALA A 789 -11.74 -4.97 38.01
C ALA A 789 -11.10 -4.29 39.25
N SER A 790 -11.59 -3.11 39.65
CA SER A 790 -11.05 -2.40 40.80
C SER A 790 -11.32 -3.07 42.15
N GLY A 791 -12.43 -3.79 42.29
CA GLY A 791 -12.70 -4.63 43.46
C GLY A 791 -11.77 -5.85 43.55
N ILE A 792 -11.12 -6.22 42.45
CA ILE A 792 -10.24 -7.39 42.36
C ILE A 792 -8.77 -6.97 42.53
N PHE A 793 -8.28 -5.97 41.81
CA PHE A 793 -6.87 -5.58 41.88
C PHE A 793 -6.58 -4.61 43.02
N ASN A 794 -5.52 -4.85 43.80
CA ASN A 794 -5.23 -4.06 45.01
C ASN A 794 -4.61 -2.70 44.67
N ASN A 795 -3.58 -2.67 43.82
CA ASN A 795 -2.96 -1.43 43.37
C ASN A 795 -3.40 -1.06 41.95
N ASN A 796 -4.49 -0.29 41.84
CA ASN A 796 -5.10 0.06 40.56
C ASN A 796 -5.22 1.58 40.35
N ARG A 797 -5.25 2.00 39.08
CA ARG A 797 -5.62 3.35 38.65
C ARG A 797 -6.73 3.25 37.62
N LEU A 798 -7.83 3.98 37.82
CA LEU A 798 -9.01 3.88 36.96
C LEU A 798 -9.38 5.25 36.42
N PHE A 799 -9.74 5.28 35.15
CA PHE A 799 -10.18 6.47 34.46
C PHE A 799 -11.55 6.21 33.86
N LEU A 800 -12.49 7.12 34.15
CA LEU A 800 -13.89 7.03 33.75
C LEU A 800 -14.37 8.32 33.08
N GLY A 801 -15.36 8.21 32.19
CA GLY A 801 -15.94 9.37 31.52
C GLY A 801 -14.89 10.14 30.73
N SER A 802 -14.94 11.46 30.80
CA SER A 802 -13.98 12.37 30.14
C SER A 802 -12.52 12.14 30.50
N GLN A 803 -12.20 11.41 31.58
CA GLN A 803 -10.81 11.05 31.91
C GLN A 803 -10.24 9.98 30.97
N VAL A 804 -11.09 9.24 30.26
CA VAL A 804 -10.68 8.33 29.19
C VAL A 804 -10.35 9.18 27.97
N SER A 805 -9.13 9.73 27.93
CA SER A 805 -8.66 10.63 26.86
C SER A 805 -7.28 10.20 26.35
N GLU A 806 -6.95 10.60 25.12
CA GLU A 806 -5.66 10.27 24.53
C GLU A 806 -4.52 10.95 25.29
N GLU A 807 -4.72 12.23 25.64
CA GLU A 807 -3.76 13.03 26.41
C GLU A 807 -3.33 12.28 27.67
N ARG A 808 -4.29 11.69 28.38
CA ARG A 808 -4.01 10.98 29.63
C ARG A 808 -3.22 9.71 29.39
N ILE A 809 -3.59 8.91 28.39
CA ILE A 809 -2.87 7.67 28.07
C ILE A 809 -1.42 7.99 27.66
N LYS A 810 -1.23 9.02 26.83
CA LYS A 810 0.08 9.53 26.41
C LYS A 810 0.89 10.03 27.61
N PHE A 811 0.28 10.77 28.55
CA PHE A 811 0.94 11.20 29.78
C PHE A 811 1.39 10.02 30.68
N LEU A 812 0.54 8.99 30.84
CA LEU A 812 0.88 7.79 31.63
C LEU A 812 2.02 6.99 30.98
N SER A 813 2.08 7.01 29.65
CA SER A 813 3.18 6.45 28.87
C SER A 813 4.48 7.21 29.13
N GLU A 814 4.47 8.54 29.02
CA GLU A 814 5.66 9.38 29.18
C GLU A 814 6.22 9.40 30.61
N SER A 815 5.34 9.42 31.61
CA SER A 815 5.70 9.33 33.04
C SER A 815 6.24 7.95 33.46
N GLY A 816 6.17 6.96 32.56
CA GLY A 816 6.64 5.60 32.79
C GLY A 816 5.72 4.78 33.69
N GLU A 817 4.49 5.23 33.94
CA GLU A 817 3.52 4.48 34.72
C GLU A 817 3.02 3.26 33.95
N LEU A 818 2.70 3.40 32.66
CA LEU A 818 2.29 2.25 31.83
C LEU A 818 3.36 1.14 31.82
N SER A 819 4.64 1.50 31.84
CA SER A 819 5.75 0.55 31.90
C SER A 819 5.91 -0.16 33.26
N LYS A 820 5.27 0.34 34.31
CA LYS A 820 5.25 -0.25 35.66
C LYS A 820 3.97 -1.06 35.92
N THR A 821 3.09 -1.16 34.92
CA THR A 821 1.77 -1.76 35.04
C THR A 821 1.73 -3.17 34.49
N SER A 822 1.24 -4.10 35.30
CA SER A 822 1.11 -5.51 34.89
C SER A 822 -0.06 -5.77 33.95
N THR A 823 -1.20 -5.10 34.16
CA THR A 823 -2.42 -5.25 33.36
C THR A 823 -2.98 -3.89 32.95
N ILE A 824 -3.24 -3.70 31.66
CA ILE A 824 -3.87 -2.49 31.12
C ILE A 824 -5.20 -2.88 30.48
N LEU A 825 -6.30 -2.30 30.95
CA LEU A 825 -7.65 -2.60 30.49
C LEU A 825 -8.23 -1.42 29.72
N PHE A 826 -8.58 -1.65 28.45
CA PHE A 826 -9.35 -0.74 27.61
C PHE A 826 -10.75 -1.30 27.41
N SER A 827 -11.72 -0.71 28.11
CA SER A 827 -13.15 -0.99 27.98
C SER A 827 -13.79 0.15 27.19
N VAL A 828 -13.52 0.23 25.90
CA VAL A 828 -13.96 1.32 25.01
C VAL A 828 -14.40 0.75 23.68
N HIS A 829 -14.93 1.55 22.75
CA HIS A 829 -15.15 1.01 21.39
C HIS A 829 -13.80 0.77 20.71
N GLY A 830 -13.74 -0.30 19.92
CA GLY A 830 -12.65 -0.56 18.99
C GLY A 830 -13.18 -0.45 17.57
N TYR A 831 -12.42 0.18 16.70
CA TYR A 831 -12.70 0.22 15.28
C TYR A 831 -11.51 -0.31 14.51
N VAL A 832 -11.80 -1.22 13.59
CA VAL A 832 -10.80 -1.88 12.76
C VAL A 832 -11.04 -1.44 11.33
N GLU A 833 -10.05 -0.75 10.76
CA GLU A 833 -10.08 -0.31 9.38
C GLU A 833 -9.45 -1.39 8.50
N LYS A 834 -10.20 -1.87 7.51
CA LYS A 834 -9.72 -2.96 6.64
C LYS A 834 -8.75 -2.42 5.60
N ASP A 835 -9.04 -1.30 4.97
CA ASP A 835 -8.22 -0.87 3.83
C ASP A 835 -6.91 -0.19 4.28
N GLN A 836 -6.94 0.47 5.44
CA GLN A 836 -5.85 1.19 6.09
C GLN A 836 -5.70 0.70 7.55
N PRO A 837 -5.07 -0.47 7.80
CA PRO A 837 -5.00 -1.07 9.14
C PRO A 837 -4.43 -0.14 10.23
N GLU A 838 -3.51 0.74 9.86
CA GLU A 838 -2.90 1.77 10.70
C GLU A 838 -3.89 2.80 11.26
N MET A 839 -5.05 2.93 10.62
CA MET A 839 -6.15 3.78 11.07
C MET A 839 -7.02 3.10 12.12
N SER A 840 -6.85 1.81 12.39
CA SER A 840 -7.64 1.13 13.42
C SER A 840 -7.42 1.81 14.78
N SER A 841 -8.51 2.13 15.48
CA SER A 841 -8.49 2.99 16.68
C SER A 841 -9.26 2.41 17.86
N LEU A 842 -8.82 2.75 19.07
CA LEU A 842 -9.65 2.71 20.27
C LEU A 842 -10.34 4.07 20.41
N VAL A 843 -11.67 4.06 20.52
CA VAL A 843 -12.50 5.28 20.59
C VAL A 843 -12.70 5.67 22.05
N LEU A 844 -12.02 6.71 22.48
CA LEU A 844 -12.02 7.23 23.84
C LEU A 844 -13.18 8.22 24.03
N SER A 845 -13.12 9.09 25.04
CA SER A 845 -14.15 10.11 25.23
C SER A 845 -14.10 11.18 24.16
N LEU A 846 -15.26 11.49 23.59
CA LEU A 846 -15.44 12.48 22.52
C LEU A 846 -16.08 13.78 23.03
N THR A 847 -16.06 14.03 24.34
CA THR A 847 -16.67 15.21 24.97
C THR A 847 -15.64 16.28 25.30
N ASP A 848 -15.91 17.51 24.83
CA ASP A 848 -15.17 18.78 24.97
C ASP A 848 -13.66 18.74 24.68
N LYS A 849 -13.30 19.35 23.55
CA LYS A 849 -11.92 19.60 23.11
C LYS A 849 -11.13 20.29 24.22
N ILE A 850 -10.23 19.57 24.88
CA ILE A 850 -9.15 20.20 25.64
C ILE A 850 -8.16 20.70 24.60
N THR A 851 -8.33 21.94 24.14
CA THR A 851 -7.30 22.63 23.35
C THR A 851 -6.15 22.99 24.28
N ASN A 852 -5.23 22.06 24.48
CA ASN A 852 -4.00 22.34 25.22
C ASN A 852 -3.00 22.98 24.24
N GLN A 853 -2.85 24.31 24.33
CA GLN A 853 -1.99 25.11 23.44
C GLN A 853 -0.51 24.66 23.44
N ASP A 854 -0.06 23.96 24.48
CA ASP A 854 1.30 23.42 24.57
C ASP A 854 1.50 22.13 23.74
N LEU A 855 0.41 21.40 23.42
CA LEU A 855 0.44 20.16 22.62
C LEU A 855 0.19 20.41 21.13
N ASP A 856 -0.47 21.52 20.77
CA ASP A 856 -0.62 22.01 19.39
C ASP A 856 0.74 22.18 18.69
N LYS A 857 1.80 22.47 19.45
CA LYS A 857 3.19 22.60 18.96
C LYS A 857 3.74 21.30 18.36
N TYR A 858 3.18 20.14 18.72
CA TYR A 858 3.59 18.83 18.24
C TYR A 858 2.60 18.21 17.23
N GLY A 859 1.55 18.94 16.84
CA GLY A 859 0.53 18.44 15.90
C GLY A 859 -0.36 17.32 16.47
N ILE A 860 -0.37 17.14 17.78
CA ILE A 860 -1.20 16.13 18.47
C ILE A 860 -2.49 16.81 18.91
N VAL A 861 -3.55 16.62 18.14
CA VAL A 861 -4.92 16.99 18.54
C VAL A 861 -5.47 15.79 19.30
N ASP A 862 -5.95 15.97 20.54
CA ASP A 862 -6.79 14.95 21.20
C ASP A 862 -8.12 14.94 20.45
N ASP A 863 -8.25 14.01 19.50
CA ASP A 863 -9.45 13.82 18.70
C ASP A 863 -10.36 12.71 19.25
N GLY A 864 -9.91 12.07 20.34
CA GLY A 864 -10.55 11.01 21.07
C GLY A 864 -10.40 9.64 20.40
N TYR A 865 -9.48 9.47 19.45
CA TYR A 865 -9.20 8.21 18.77
C TYR A 865 -7.74 7.81 18.92
N LEU A 866 -7.46 6.92 19.88
CA LEU A 866 -6.14 6.34 20.02
C LEU A 866 -5.90 5.31 18.90
N ASN A 867 -5.28 5.75 17.80
CA ASN A 867 -5.09 4.95 16.60
C ASN A 867 -3.86 4.02 16.68
N SER A 868 -3.75 3.06 15.75
CA SER A 868 -2.70 2.05 15.77
C SER A 868 -1.28 2.65 15.65
N ASN A 869 -1.12 3.79 14.98
CA ASN A 869 0.14 4.55 14.91
C ASN A 869 0.48 5.28 16.22
N GLU A 870 -0.51 5.62 17.02
CA GLU A 870 -0.28 6.19 18.35
C GLU A 870 -0.04 5.10 19.39
N ILE A 871 -0.73 3.97 19.27
CA ILE A 871 -0.54 2.81 20.15
C ILE A 871 0.88 2.29 20.05
N ILE A 872 1.45 2.16 18.82
CA ILE A 872 2.85 1.75 18.67
C ILE A 872 3.78 2.64 19.49
N ASN A 873 3.39 3.91 19.73
CA ASN A 873 4.17 4.93 20.43
C ASN A 873 4.07 4.90 21.97
N LEU A 874 3.25 4.02 22.54
CA LEU A 874 3.19 3.83 23.98
C LEU A 874 4.44 3.13 24.54
N ARG A 875 4.74 3.37 25.82
CA ARG A 875 5.84 2.76 26.58
C ARG A 875 5.29 1.67 27.48
N LEU A 876 5.09 0.49 26.92
CA LEU A 876 4.66 -0.69 27.68
C LEU A 876 5.86 -1.58 28.00
N ASN A 877 5.72 -2.42 29.01
CA ASN A 877 6.80 -3.31 29.42
C ASN A 877 6.21 -4.60 29.98
N ASN A 878 6.15 -5.65 29.17
CA ASN A 878 5.65 -6.97 29.59
C ASN A 878 4.26 -6.95 30.23
N SER A 879 3.40 -6.03 29.80
CA SER A 879 2.03 -5.91 30.28
C SER A 879 1.11 -6.89 29.54
N LEU A 880 0.06 -7.33 30.23
CA LEU A 880 -1.15 -7.88 29.61
C LEU A 880 -2.06 -6.71 29.24
N VAL A 881 -2.34 -6.53 27.95
CA VAL A 881 -3.33 -5.56 27.47
C VAL A 881 -4.65 -6.29 27.24
N ILE A 882 -5.75 -5.75 27.76
CA ILE A 882 -7.09 -6.31 27.62
C ILE A 882 -7.93 -5.32 26.83
N LEU A 883 -8.41 -5.75 25.67
CA LEU A 883 -9.29 -4.99 24.79
C LEU A 883 -10.70 -5.54 24.95
N SER A 884 -11.46 -4.98 25.89
CA SER A 884 -12.88 -5.30 26.10
C SER A 884 -13.78 -4.45 25.19
N ALA A 885 -13.39 -4.45 23.93
CA ALA A 885 -13.84 -3.55 22.88
C ALA A 885 -14.30 -4.40 21.70
N CYS A 886 -15.46 -4.08 21.13
CA CYS A 886 -16.04 -4.77 19.97
C CYS A 886 -14.99 -4.99 18.87
N GLU A 887 -14.86 -6.22 18.38
CA GLU A 887 -14.12 -6.58 17.15
C GLU A 887 -12.61 -6.25 17.13
N THR A 888 -12.00 -5.94 18.27
CA THR A 888 -10.56 -5.60 18.39
C THR A 888 -9.59 -6.76 18.10
N GLY A 889 -10.10 -7.98 18.06
CA GLY A 889 -9.37 -9.18 17.63
C GLY A 889 -9.44 -9.44 16.12
N THR A 890 -10.15 -8.59 15.36
CA THR A 890 -10.27 -8.67 13.89
C THR A 890 -9.42 -7.57 13.24
N GLY A 891 -9.03 -7.74 11.98
CA GLY A 891 -8.14 -6.83 11.23
C GLY A 891 -8.00 -7.26 9.78
N LYS A 892 -7.38 -6.42 8.95
CA LYS A 892 -6.97 -6.88 7.62
C LYS A 892 -5.92 -7.96 7.82
N VAL A 893 -6.21 -9.12 7.28
CA VAL A 893 -5.23 -10.19 7.17
C VAL A 893 -4.32 -9.82 6.02
N GLU A 894 -3.05 -9.52 6.32
CA GLU A 894 -2.03 -9.35 5.28
C GLU A 894 -1.29 -10.67 5.11
N GLY A 895 -1.17 -11.12 3.86
CA GLY A 895 -0.52 -12.38 3.50
C GLY A 895 0.90 -12.43 4.07
N GLY A 896 1.18 -13.43 4.91
CA GLY A 896 2.47 -13.59 5.59
C GLY A 896 2.67 -12.73 6.85
N GLU A 897 2.00 -11.59 7.03
CA GLU A 897 2.29 -10.65 8.14
C GLU A 897 1.34 -10.76 9.34
N GLY A 898 0.21 -11.45 9.17
CA GLY A 898 -0.79 -11.68 10.21
C GLY A 898 -1.92 -10.65 10.25
N ILE A 899 -2.55 -10.47 11.40
CA ILE A 899 -3.54 -9.38 11.60
C ILE A 899 -2.78 -8.07 11.77
N ALA A 900 -2.85 -7.20 10.76
CA ALA A 900 -2.49 -5.81 10.91
C ALA A 900 -3.62 -5.07 11.67
N GLY A 901 -3.25 -4.28 12.69
CA GLY A 901 -4.19 -3.50 13.49
C GLY A 901 -3.81 -3.36 14.97
N ILE A 902 -4.82 -3.16 15.82
CA ILE A 902 -4.66 -2.73 17.22
C ILE A 902 -3.78 -3.71 18.04
N SER A 903 -4.01 -5.01 17.91
CA SER A 903 -3.26 -6.02 18.68
C SER A 903 -1.77 -6.03 18.33
N GLN A 904 -1.42 -5.87 17.04
CA GLN A 904 -0.03 -5.78 16.58
C GLN A 904 0.66 -4.53 17.14
N SER A 905 -0.04 -3.39 17.15
CA SER A 905 0.49 -2.14 17.69
C SER A 905 0.86 -2.25 19.17
N PHE A 906 0.09 -3.01 19.95
CA PHE A 906 0.42 -3.26 21.35
C PHE A 906 1.68 -4.11 21.54
N PHE A 907 1.93 -5.11 20.67
CA PHE A 907 3.19 -5.88 20.73
C PHE A 907 4.41 -5.01 20.42
N ILE A 908 4.28 -4.15 19.41
CA ILE A 908 5.30 -3.15 19.06
C ILE A 908 5.53 -2.20 20.22
N SER A 909 4.49 -1.73 20.90
CA SER A 909 4.61 -0.79 22.02
C SER A 909 5.13 -1.40 23.32
N GLY A 910 5.26 -2.73 23.39
CA GLY A 910 5.91 -3.43 24.49
C GLY A 910 5.02 -4.37 25.30
N ALA A 911 3.76 -4.57 24.89
CA ALA A 911 2.90 -5.60 25.47
C ALA A 911 3.48 -7.01 25.23
N LYS A 912 3.27 -7.90 26.19
CA LYS A 912 3.66 -9.32 26.08
C LYS A 912 2.48 -10.21 25.68
N ASN A 913 1.29 -9.86 26.15
CA ASN A 913 0.05 -10.52 25.81
C ASN A 913 -1.04 -9.50 25.52
N VAL A 914 -1.91 -9.80 24.58
CA VAL A 914 -3.11 -9.01 24.26
C VAL A 914 -4.31 -9.94 24.27
N LEU A 915 -5.25 -9.72 25.19
CA LEU A 915 -6.58 -10.33 25.16
C LEU A 915 -7.49 -9.45 24.31
N ALA A 916 -8.08 -10.02 23.26
CA ALA A 916 -8.98 -9.31 22.35
C ALA A 916 -10.25 -10.11 22.07
N THR A 917 -11.27 -9.46 21.48
CA THR A 917 -12.53 -10.11 21.12
C THR A 917 -12.74 -10.13 19.60
N LEU A 918 -13.13 -11.30 19.08
CA LEU A 918 -13.43 -11.48 17.65
C LEU A 918 -14.78 -10.86 17.22
N TRP A 919 -15.77 -10.83 18.12
CA TRP A 919 -17.06 -10.18 17.86
C TRP A 919 -17.66 -9.63 19.16
N SER A 920 -18.64 -8.74 19.00
CA SER A 920 -19.35 -8.07 20.09
C SER A 920 -20.24 -9.04 20.88
N ILE A 921 -20.14 -8.98 22.22
CA ILE A 921 -20.95 -9.76 23.15
C ILE A 921 -21.77 -8.82 24.04
N GLY A 922 -23.00 -9.20 24.39
CA GLY A 922 -23.87 -8.38 25.21
C GLY A 922 -23.43 -8.26 26.68
N ASP A 923 -23.67 -7.08 27.24
CA ASP A 923 -23.29 -6.59 28.57
C ASP A 923 -23.49 -7.60 29.72
N GLN A 924 -24.67 -8.24 29.78
CA GLN A 924 -25.06 -9.15 30.86
C GLN A 924 -24.25 -10.47 30.87
N SER A 925 -23.65 -10.83 29.74
CA SER A 925 -22.85 -12.04 29.59
C SER A 925 -21.36 -11.77 29.82
N THR A 926 -20.85 -10.60 29.41
CA THR A 926 -19.42 -10.26 29.51
C THR A 926 -18.96 -10.07 30.97
N GLN A 927 -19.76 -9.42 31.81
CA GLN A 927 -19.36 -9.11 33.19
C GLN A 927 -18.94 -10.34 34.02
N PRO A 928 -19.76 -11.41 34.13
CA PRO A 928 -19.35 -12.60 34.89
C PRO A 928 -18.12 -13.30 34.30
N PHE A 929 -17.94 -13.26 32.98
CA PHE A 929 -16.75 -13.81 32.31
C PHE A 929 -15.49 -13.07 32.76
N MET A 930 -15.51 -11.74 32.66
CA MET A 930 -14.37 -10.89 32.97
C MET A 930 -14.04 -10.91 34.46
N GLN A 931 -15.04 -11.03 35.34
CA GLN A 931 -14.81 -11.21 36.78
C GLN A 931 -13.98 -12.48 37.07
N ILE A 932 -14.34 -13.62 36.47
CA ILE A 932 -13.59 -14.87 36.63
C ILE A 932 -12.17 -14.70 36.08
N PHE A 933 -12.03 -14.10 34.89
CA PHE A 933 -10.73 -13.85 34.28
C PHE A 933 -9.83 -12.94 35.13
N PHE A 934 -10.31 -11.79 35.57
CA PHE A 934 -9.54 -10.86 36.41
C PHE A 934 -9.11 -11.50 37.73
N THR A 935 -9.95 -12.37 38.33
CA THR A 935 -9.58 -13.11 39.53
C THR A 935 -8.37 -14.01 39.27
N LYS A 936 -8.37 -14.76 38.17
CA LYS A 936 -7.24 -15.62 37.78
C LYS A 936 -5.97 -14.82 37.46
N ILE A 937 -6.10 -13.66 36.81
CA ILE A 937 -4.96 -12.76 36.53
C ILE A 937 -4.39 -12.17 37.82
N LYS A 938 -5.24 -11.77 38.78
CA LYS A 938 -4.80 -11.34 40.12
C LYS A 938 -3.99 -12.44 40.81
N ASP A 939 -4.45 -13.68 40.69
CA ASP A 939 -3.80 -14.88 41.23
C ASP A 939 -2.55 -15.31 40.44
N LYS A 940 -2.10 -14.48 39.48
CA LYS A 940 -0.90 -14.67 38.65
C LYS A 940 -0.94 -15.96 37.81
N VAL A 941 -2.14 -16.47 37.50
CA VAL A 941 -2.31 -17.55 36.52
C VAL A 941 -1.88 -17.02 35.14
N PRO A 942 -1.06 -17.77 34.37
CA PRO A 942 -0.65 -17.35 33.03
C PRO A 942 -1.86 -17.00 32.16
N PRO A 943 -1.86 -15.87 31.42
CA PRO A 943 -3.05 -15.37 30.74
C PRO A 943 -3.79 -16.35 29.82
N ASN A 944 -3.09 -17.22 29.09
CA ASN A 944 -3.73 -18.22 28.23
C ASN A 944 -4.42 -19.35 29.03
N GLN A 945 -3.80 -19.77 30.15
CA GLN A 945 -4.39 -20.71 31.09
C GLN A 945 -5.57 -20.08 31.83
N ALA A 946 -5.43 -18.83 32.26
CA ALA A 946 -6.50 -18.06 32.87
C ALA A 946 -7.72 -17.98 31.94
N LEU A 947 -7.50 -17.69 30.65
CA LEU A 947 -8.57 -17.63 29.65
C LEU A 947 -9.26 -18.98 29.48
N ARG A 948 -8.50 -20.07 29.32
CA ARG A 948 -9.03 -21.43 29.23
C ARG A 948 -9.90 -21.79 30.43
N GLU A 949 -9.37 -21.59 31.63
CA GLU A 949 -10.08 -21.91 32.86
C GLU A 949 -11.32 -21.03 33.04
N THR A 950 -11.25 -19.75 32.68
CA THR A 950 -12.40 -18.84 32.69
C THR A 950 -13.50 -19.36 31.78
N LYS A 951 -13.19 -19.70 30.53
CA LYS A 951 -14.20 -20.18 29.58
C LYS A 951 -14.89 -21.46 30.08
N LYS A 952 -14.11 -22.38 30.65
CA LYS A 952 -14.64 -23.60 31.25
C LYS A 952 -15.55 -23.31 32.45
N GLU A 953 -15.06 -22.56 33.43
CA GLU A 953 -15.81 -22.20 34.65
C GLU A 953 -17.07 -21.41 34.31
N TYR A 954 -16.99 -20.50 33.33
CA TYR A 954 -18.09 -19.69 32.85
C TYR A 954 -19.22 -20.55 32.26
N ARG A 955 -18.89 -21.54 31.41
CA ARG A 955 -19.87 -22.49 30.86
C ARG A 955 -20.53 -23.35 31.93
N GLU A 956 -19.78 -23.76 32.95
CA GLU A 956 -20.27 -24.60 34.05
C GLU A 956 -21.19 -23.82 35.00
N LYS A 957 -20.82 -22.58 35.34
CA LYS A 957 -21.52 -21.74 36.32
C LYS A 957 -22.72 -20.99 35.74
N TYR A 958 -22.71 -20.68 34.44
CA TYR A 958 -23.77 -19.94 33.76
C TYR A 958 -24.35 -20.75 32.58
N PRO A 959 -25.28 -21.70 32.85
CA PRO A 959 -25.86 -22.55 31.81
C PRO A 959 -26.49 -21.79 30.63
N GLN A 960 -27.04 -20.60 30.90
CA GLN A 960 -27.61 -19.72 29.87
C GLN A 960 -26.58 -19.16 28.87
N TYR A 961 -25.29 -19.21 29.21
CA TYR A 961 -24.18 -18.72 28.39
C TYR A 961 -23.26 -19.85 27.90
N GLN A 962 -23.75 -21.10 27.84
CA GLN A 962 -22.98 -22.25 27.36
C GLN A 962 -22.61 -22.17 25.87
N SER A 963 -23.39 -21.45 25.06
CA SER A 963 -23.13 -21.29 23.63
C SER A 963 -21.76 -20.66 23.37
N PRO A 964 -20.94 -21.19 22.43
CA PRO A 964 -19.69 -20.59 21.99
C PRO A 964 -19.79 -19.10 21.64
N PHE A 965 -20.97 -18.62 21.24
CA PHE A 965 -21.22 -17.21 20.98
C PHE A 965 -20.75 -16.28 22.11
N TYR A 966 -20.92 -16.70 23.38
CA TYR A 966 -20.64 -15.86 24.55
C TYR A 966 -19.19 -15.89 25.06
N TRP A 967 -18.45 -16.97 24.79
CA TRP A 967 -17.13 -17.18 25.40
C TRP A 967 -16.02 -17.42 24.37
N ALA A 968 -16.35 -17.84 23.15
CA ALA A 968 -15.38 -18.10 22.10
C ALA A 968 -14.69 -16.84 21.51
N PRO A 969 -15.29 -15.62 21.54
CA PRO A 969 -14.65 -14.41 21.03
C PRO A 969 -13.33 -14.07 21.68
N PHE A 970 -13.22 -14.37 22.97
CA PHE A 970 -12.05 -14.01 23.76
C PHE A 970 -10.90 -14.90 23.32
N ILE A 971 -9.91 -14.29 22.71
CA ILE A 971 -8.68 -14.94 22.26
C ILE A 971 -7.49 -14.16 22.79
N ILE A 972 -6.40 -14.88 23.04
CA ILE A 972 -5.18 -14.27 23.53
C ILE A 972 -4.10 -14.37 22.47
N TYR A 973 -3.46 -13.23 22.21
CA TYR A 973 -2.28 -13.12 21.39
C TYR A 973 -1.05 -12.99 22.30
N GLY A 974 0.08 -13.58 21.92
CA GLY A 974 1.36 -13.42 22.60
C GLY A 974 1.91 -14.72 23.20
N VAL A 975 2.78 -14.58 24.19
CA VAL A 975 3.50 -15.70 24.82
C VAL A 975 3.34 -15.75 26.33
N VAL A 976 3.44 -16.95 26.90
CA VAL A 976 3.31 -17.19 28.33
C VAL A 976 4.60 -17.70 28.98
N ASP A 977 4.85 -17.18 30.19
CA ASP A 977 6.00 -17.48 31.03
C ASP A 977 6.00 -18.86 31.69
#